data_AF-A0A0E9N2P8-F1
#
_entry.id   AF-A0A0E9N2P8-F1
#
_cell.length_a   1.000
_cell.length_b   1.000
_cell.length_c   1.000
_cell.angle_alpha   90.00
_cell.angle_beta   90.00
_cell.angle_gamma   90.00
#
_symmetry.space_group_name_H-M   'P 1'
#
loop_
_entity.id
_entity.type
_entity.pdbx_description
1 polymer ?
#
loop_
_entity_poly.entity_id
_entity_poly.type
_entity_poly.pdbx_seq_one_letter_code
_entity_poly.pdbx_strand_id
1 'polypeptide(L)'
;MATLQGLRAQQTAIFTDPKQGFKLAKEFYQHEEYSLAYPIFKELYAQLRPVDRTSHALDYAEIRYYTLVCGLRENEKGVLEEANEFVALDDNQSRVELMSFYLGEYYFRHQNYYEAVRYYEKTSVEHLSNEEVASLKFHQGYSYFNLQRFEQAKPLLDAVRQTKGSADYAAANYYYGFIAFRDKQYREALNAFKEVENDPVYRDVVPYYIATIYYITGDKDKALQYAETNQKKGSGYYQLELQRLIGHAWFEKGDAAKALPYLENYASKSKTPQRQDLYELAHSYYQTGNYTKAIAGFKQLSGKEDSLAQNAMYLLGDAYLKTGQKANARNAFLFCSINSSNPAQQEVSKFNYGKLSYELGFTDIALTELQQYLEKYPNGANQAEARELLIGVMARTSNYKDALVLLDGIKNPSEQAKQFFPAILYGRATELVNDGRLPEADALLDRTIKASYNQQVLPLAYFWKGEIAFRSNRFDDAIRYYSEYLAAPKVNSEVNPAHAHYNLGYAYLKKEQYQQAMGEFEKVAGKPTPRTGSVEQDAYARVADCYYMQRNYPKAGFYYDQIILNAWPASDYAGFQKAMIAGISKPAEKIRLLQQLQKQYGQSSLIPDANMEIANTYLADEKFREALPFLNAIVRDPGSGGYKPKAYLSAGIAYFNLDNNAEALKQFNELLQLYPHSPEADEALDNARAIYLEEGKSSEYVAFSKKMGRDISSAQQDSLAYAEAELQLSNGNFNNALQRYDAYLSKYPEGRYAVEANYYKAEIYMSRKDWTNAAAGYEAVAARVPNKFGEKSLLQAARLNFFDLKNYDKSAELYSRLKEFSTTEENKLEAMRGLLRSQYQLNKWADATPNAKELMDAKGAGVDDKLLANMVLARAAQDAGQYDLAISYFKAAAGTSKGEMSAEARYGIAWCLFQQGKFKEAEKSAFEVVNKNGSYELWVTRSYLLLGDIYMKQGDLFNAKATYQSVLENSDIAEIKEEAQRKLNEVSTAEKQQAGTKN
;
A
#
# COMPACT_ATOMS: atom_id res chain seq x y z
N MET A 1 128.93 71.30 -46.10
CA MET A 1 129.04 70.13 -45.21
C MET A 1 129.03 70.62 -43.77
N ALA A 2 127.93 70.44 -43.05
CA ALA A 2 127.86 70.59 -41.60
C ALA A 2 126.61 69.86 -41.09
N THR A 3 126.85 68.78 -40.37
CA THR A 3 125.92 68.04 -39.50
C THR A 3 125.33 68.95 -38.42
N LEU A 4 124.01 68.97 -38.27
CA LEU A 4 123.32 69.47 -37.08
C LEU A 4 122.56 68.30 -36.45
N GLN A 5 122.98 67.94 -35.24
CA GLN A 5 122.44 66.89 -34.39
C GLN A 5 120.99 67.22 -33.99
N GLY A 6 120.07 66.29 -34.24
CA GLY A 6 118.71 66.33 -33.70
C GLY A 6 118.68 65.84 -32.26
N LEU A 7 118.17 66.68 -31.36
CA LEU A 7 117.84 66.36 -29.98
C LEU A 7 116.86 65.19 -29.91
N ARG A 8 117.19 64.13 -29.16
CA ARG A 8 116.24 63.10 -28.74
C ARG A 8 115.50 63.57 -27.49
N ALA A 9 114.19 63.79 -27.60
CA ALA A 9 113.30 63.89 -26.46
C ALA A 9 112.94 62.48 -25.95
N GLN A 10 112.95 62.29 -24.64
CA GLN A 10 112.58 61.05 -23.96
C GLN A 10 111.04 60.94 -23.94
N GLN A 11 110.48 59.84 -24.47
CA GLN A 11 109.04 59.54 -24.35
C GLN A 11 108.68 59.32 -22.87
N THR A 12 107.52 59.83 -22.45
CA THR A 12 106.97 59.61 -21.11
C THR A 12 106.64 58.14 -20.89
N ALA A 13 106.72 57.67 -19.63
CA ALA A 13 106.53 56.27 -19.23
C ALA A 13 105.17 55.64 -19.63
N ILE A 14 104.22 56.45 -20.10
CA ILE A 14 102.89 56.03 -20.58
C ILE A 14 102.96 55.32 -21.95
N PHE A 15 103.91 55.67 -22.83
CA PHE A 15 104.00 55.11 -24.19
C PHE A 15 105.02 53.97 -24.35
N THR A 16 105.60 53.49 -23.25
CA THR A 16 106.57 52.38 -23.24
C THR A 16 106.10 51.21 -22.37
N ASP A 17 104.85 51.23 -21.89
CA ASP A 17 104.27 50.12 -21.13
C ASP A 17 103.65 49.08 -22.09
N PRO A 18 104.29 47.90 -22.29
CA PRO A 18 103.74 46.84 -23.13
C PRO A 18 102.40 46.26 -22.62
N LYS A 19 101.92 46.67 -21.43
CA LYS A 19 100.64 46.24 -20.84
C LYS A 19 99.53 47.30 -20.87
N GLN A 20 99.69 48.41 -21.59
CA GLN A 20 98.70 49.50 -21.61
C GLN A 20 97.30 49.05 -22.06
N GLY A 21 97.20 48.29 -23.16
CA GLY A 21 95.91 47.81 -23.68
C GLY A 21 95.21 46.85 -22.72
N PHE A 22 95.98 45.97 -22.06
CA PHE A 22 95.44 45.05 -21.06
C PHE A 22 94.88 45.78 -19.83
N LYS A 23 95.60 46.78 -19.32
CA LYS A 23 95.15 47.60 -18.17
C LYS A 23 93.86 48.36 -18.49
N LEU A 24 93.77 48.97 -19.68
CA LEU A 24 92.57 49.69 -20.13
C LEU A 24 91.36 48.76 -20.28
N ALA A 25 91.53 47.60 -20.92
CA ALA A 25 90.45 46.63 -21.06
C ALA A 25 89.99 46.09 -19.70
N LYS A 26 90.93 45.88 -18.76
CA LYS A 26 90.63 45.44 -17.39
C LYS A 26 89.89 46.52 -16.60
N GLU A 27 90.19 47.79 -16.81
CA GLU A 27 89.45 48.93 -16.23
C GLU A 27 88.00 48.97 -16.75
N PHE A 28 87.79 48.87 -18.07
CA PHE A 28 86.44 48.78 -18.64
C PHE A 28 85.66 47.58 -18.10
N TYR A 29 86.30 46.40 -17.98
CA TYR A 29 85.68 45.24 -17.37
C TYR A 29 85.29 45.49 -15.90
N GLN A 30 86.16 46.13 -15.12
CA GLN A 30 85.89 46.45 -13.71
C GLN A 30 84.72 47.45 -13.54
N HIS A 31 84.47 48.28 -14.56
CA HIS A 31 83.33 49.19 -14.61
C HIS A 31 82.08 48.56 -15.28
N GLU A 32 82.11 47.25 -15.55
CA GLU A 32 81.06 46.50 -16.26
C GLU A 32 80.77 47.00 -17.68
N GLU A 33 81.71 47.74 -18.29
CA GLU A 33 81.64 48.24 -19.66
C GLU A 33 82.11 47.15 -20.64
N TYR A 34 81.46 45.99 -20.61
CA TYR A 34 81.86 44.78 -21.34
C TYR A 34 81.96 45.00 -22.87
N SER A 35 81.08 45.83 -23.43
CA SER A 35 81.09 46.20 -24.86
C SER A 35 82.32 47.02 -25.28
N LEU A 36 82.94 47.75 -24.34
CA LEU A 36 84.20 48.47 -24.56
C LEU A 36 85.43 47.61 -24.26
N ALA A 37 85.33 46.73 -23.25
CA ALA A 37 86.39 45.81 -22.85
C ALA A 37 86.64 44.70 -23.88
N TYR A 38 85.57 44.11 -24.41
CA TYR A 38 85.64 42.91 -25.27
C TYR A 38 86.46 43.10 -26.55
N PRO A 39 86.30 44.17 -27.36
CA PRO A 39 87.09 44.34 -28.58
C PRO A 39 88.60 44.40 -28.30
N ILE A 40 88.99 45.05 -27.21
CA ILE A 40 90.40 45.19 -26.80
C ILE A 40 90.94 43.85 -26.29
N PHE A 41 90.20 43.14 -25.44
CA PHE A 41 90.60 41.81 -24.98
C PHE A 41 90.68 40.79 -26.11
N LYS A 42 89.74 40.85 -27.07
CA LYS A 42 89.74 40.01 -28.27
C LYS A 42 90.96 40.26 -29.15
N GLU A 43 91.35 41.53 -29.33
CA GLU A 43 92.57 41.88 -30.07
C GLU A 43 93.82 41.36 -29.35
N LEU A 44 93.91 41.57 -28.03
CA LEU A 44 95.00 41.03 -27.21
C LEU A 44 95.07 39.49 -27.25
N TYR A 45 93.92 38.83 -27.23
CA TYR A 45 93.81 37.38 -27.32
C TYR A 45 94.29 36.84 -28.67
N ALA A 46 93.96 37.54 -29.76
CA ALA A 46 94.42 37.20 -31.11
C ALA A 46 95.95 37.35 -31.30
N GLN A 47 96.61 38.17 -30.47
CA GLN A 47 98.06 38.39 -30.50
C GLN A 47 98.85 37.34 -29.69
N LEU A 48 98.19 36.49 -28.90
CA LEU A 48 98.84 35.44 -28.11
C LEU A 48 99.34 34.29 -28.99
N ARG A 49 100.58 33.86 -28.76
CA ARG A 49 101.19 32.71 -29.44
C ARG A 49 101.26 31.51 -28.49
N PRO A 50 101.36 30.28 -29.01
CA PRO A 50 101.47 29.08 -28.17
C PRO A 50 102.62 29.10 -27.15
N VAL A 51 103.74 29.78 -27.47
CA VAL A 51 104.89 29.94 -26.57
C VAL A 51 104.57 30.83 -25.35
N ASP A 52 103.60 31.74 -25.48
CA ASP A 52 103.22 32.68 -24.43
C ASP A 52 102.46 31.95 -23.30
N ARG A 53 101.86 30.77 -23.58
CA ARG A 53 101.25 29.86 -22.59
C ARG A 53 102.24 29.39 -21.51
N THR A 54 103.54 29.34 -21.83
CA THR A 54 104.59 28.88 -20.89
C THR A 54 105.46 30.03 -20.39
N SER A 55 105.85 30.95 -21.28
CA SER A 55 106.76 32.07 -20.97
C SER A 55 106.08 33.25 -20.26
N HIS A 56 104.77 33.44 -20.46
CA HIS A 56 103.96 34.53 -19.89
C HIS A 56 102.59 34.00 -19.41
N ALA A 57 102.62 32.86 -18.70
CA ALA A 57 101.42 32.08 -18.39
C ALA A 57 100.30 32.87 -17.70
N LEU A 58 100.64 33.81 -16.82
CA LEU A 58 99.64 34.62 -16.09
C LEU A 58 98.91 35.59 -17.02
N ASP A 59 99.64 36.33 -17.87
CA ASP A 59 99.04 37.29 -18.80
C ASP A 59 98.19 36.55 -19.85
N TYR A 60 98.66 35.40 -20.34
CA TYR A 60 97.91 34.52 -21.24
C TYR A 60 96.58 34.08 -20.62
N ALA A 61 96.60 33.62 -19.36
CA ALA A 61 95.40 33.18 -18.65
C ALA A 61 94.43 34.33 -18.36
N GLU A 62 94.92 35.51 -17.94
CA GLU A 62 94.05 36.66 -17.70
C GLU A 62 93.39 37.19 -18.97
N ILE A 63 94.15 37.33 -20.08
CA ILE A 63 93.59 37.78 -21.36
C ILE A 63 92.53 36.80 -21.86
N ARG A 64 92.81 35.49 -21.84
CA ARG A 64 91.85 34.45 -22.24
C ARG A 64 90.57 34.51 -21.40
N TYR A 65 90.71 34.58 -20.08
CA TYR A 65 89.58 34.66 -19.16
C TYR A 65 88.70 35.89 -19.43
N TYR A 66 89.29 37.09 -19.46
CA TYR A 66 88.52 38.32 -19.65
C TYR A 66 87.86 38.40 -21.03
N THR A 67 88.50 37.91 -22.10
CA THR A 67 87.88 37.83 -23.44
C THR A 67 86.61 36.98 -23.41
N LEU A 68 86.68 35.79 -22.79
CA LEU A 68 85.56 34.86 -22.73
C LEU A 68 84.43 35.38 -21.85
N VAL A 69 84.74 35.97 -20.69
CA VAL A 69 83.71 36.56 -19.82
C VAL A 69 83.00 37.73 -20.51
N CYS A 70 83.73 38.69 -21.07
CA CYS A 70 83.09 39.81 -21.77
C CYS A 70 82.27 39.31 -22.97
N GLY A 71 82.76 38.32 -23.72
CA GLY A 71 82.01 37.72 -24.83
C GLY A 71 80.73 37.00 -24.39
N LEU A 72 80.74 36.30 -23.25
CA LEU A 72 79.53 35.71 -22.65
C LEU A 72 78.53 36.78 -22.21
N ARG A 73 79.00 37.93 -21.70
CA ARG A 73 78.13 39.06 -21.30
C ARG A 73 77.48 39.73 -22.52
N GLU A 74 78.23 39.87 -23.62
CA GLU A 74 77.75 40.47 -24.88
C GLU A 74 77.01 39.47 -25.81
N ASN A 75 76.89 38.20 -25.41
CA ASN A 75 76.30 37.11 -26.21
C ASN A 75 76.99 36.90 -27.58
N GLU A 76 78.32 37.02 -27.59
CA GLU A 76 79.13 36.89 -28.79
C GLU A 76 79.16 35.47 -29.35
N LYS A 77 79.07 35.36 -30.68
CA LYS A 77 78.96 34.07 -31.36
C LYS A 77 80.28 33.29 -31.27
N GLY A 78 80.20 32.01 -30.89
CA GLY A 78 81.35 31.11 -30.75
C GLY A 78 81.97 31.09 -29.34
N VAL A 79 81.74 32.14 -28.53
CA VAL A 79 82.34 32.26 -27.19
C VAL A 79 81.81 31.21 -26.21
N LEU A 80 80.56 30.76 -26.36
CA LEU A 80 79.97 29.74 -25.48
C LEU A 80 80.72 28.40 -25.54
N GLU A 81 81.14 27.96 -26.73
CA GLU A 81 81.89 26.71 -26.90
C GLU A 81 83.28 26.84 -26.27
N GLU A 82 83.97 27.96 -26.52
CA GLU A 82 85.29 28.24 -25.96
C GLU A 82 85.26 28.39 -24.42
N ALA A 83 84.20 28.98 -23.85
CA ALA A 83 84.03 29.10 -22.40
C ALA A 83 83.70 27.75 -21.73
N ASN A 84 82.92 26.89 -22.41
CA ASN A 84 82.69 25.52 -21.95
C ASN A 84 83.98 24.69 -21.97
N GLU A 85 84.79 24.83 -23.02
CA GLU A 85 86.11 24.22 -23.12
C GLU A 85 87.06 24.76 -22.03
N PHE A 86 87.02 26.06 -21.74
CA PHE A 86 87.78 26.67 -20.64
C PHE A 86 87.48 25.99 -19.31
N VAL A 87 86.21 25.78 -18.97
CA VAL A 87 85.82 25.09 -17.72
C VAL A 87 86.23 23.61 -17.71
N ALA A 88 86.34 22.96 -18.87
CA ALA A 88 86.68 21.55 -18.98
C ALA A 88 88.19 21.26 -18.93
N LEU A 89 89.03 22.20 -19.40
CA LEU A 89 90.45 21.96 -19.68
C LEU A 89 91.44 22.85 -18.92
N ASP A 90 90.99 23.90 -18.23
CA ASP A 90 91.89 24.82 -17.53
C ASP A 90 92.26 24.31 -16.11
N ASP A 91 93.54 24.40 -15.73
CA ASP A 91 94.05 23.91 -14.45
C ASP A 91 93.88 24.95 -13.30
N ASN A 92 93.48 26.19 -13.62
CA ASN A 92 93.26 27.24 -12.62
C ASN A 92 91.84 27.16 -12.03
N GLN A 93 91.71 26.45 -10.92
CA GLN A 93 90.43 26.23 -10.25
C GLN A 93 89.64 27.53 -9.96
N SER A 94 90.29 28.59 -9.45
CA SER A 94 89.64 29.87 -9.17
C SER A 94 89.05 30.53 -10.43
N ARG A 95 89.72 30.40 -11.58
CA ARG A 95 89.22 30.93 -12.86
C ARG A 95 88.13 30.04 -13.46
N VAL A 96 88.21 28.73 -13.27
CA VAL A 96 87.16 27.78 -13.68
C VAL A 96 85.85 28.05 -12.93
N GLU A 97 85.93 28.30 -11.62
CA GLU A 97 84.78 28.64 -10.77
C GLU A 97 84.14 29.97 -11.19
N LEU A 98 84.96 31.00 -11.44
CA LEU A 98 84.47 32.29 -11.95
C LEU A 98 83.86 32.18 -13.37
N MET A 99 84.47 31.42 -14.27
CA MET A 99 83.91 31.17 -15.60
C MET A 99 82.58 30.42 -15.50
N SER A 100 82.47 29.48 -14.55
CA SER A 100 81.23 28.76 -14.27
C SER A 100 80.12 29.71 -13.81
N PHE A 101 80.41 30.73 -13.00
CA PHE A 101 79.43 31.78 -12.67
C PHE A 101 78.88 32.46 -13.92
N TYR A 102 79.75 32.95 -14.82
CA TYR A 102 79.31 33.65 -16.03
C TYR A 102 78.60 32.75 -17.05
N LEU A 103 78.96 31.46 -17.12
CA LEU A 103 78.19 30.46 -17.88
C LEU A 103 76.81 30.24 -17.27
N GLY A 104 76.72 30.14 -15.93
CA GLY A 104 75.45 30.07 -15.21
C GLY A 104 74.55 31.27 -15.54
N GLU A 105 75.09 32.49 -15.45
CA GLU A 105 74.40 33.72 -15.82
C GLU A 105 73.95 33.74 -17.29
N TYR A 106 74.79 33.25 -18.20
CA TYR A 106 74.44 33.12 -19.62
C TYR A 106 73.23 32.20 -19.81
N TYR A 107 73.27 30.98 -19.26
CA TYR A 107 72.17 30.02 -19.38
C TYR A 107 70.90 30.50 -18.67
N PHE A 108 71.03 31.19 -17.54
CA PHE A 108 69.92 31.79 -16.81
C PHE A 108 69.18 32.83 -17.66
N ARG A 109 69.90 33.77 -18.30
CA ARG A 109 69.29 34.77 -19.20
C ARG A 109 68.57 34.13 -20.40
N HIS A 110 69.00 32.95 -20.82
CA HIS A 110 68.37 32.16 -21.89
C HIS A 110 67.30 31.17 -21.38
N GLN A 111 66.90 31.27 -20.11
CA GLN A 111 65.89 30.42 -19.45
C GLN A 111 66.20 28.91 -19.46
N ASN A 112 67.47 28.54 -19.68
CA ASN A 112 67.92 27.15 -19.55
C ASN A 112 68.35 26.88 -18.10
N TYR A 113 67.36 26.75 -17.22
CA TYR A 113 67.57 26.59 -15.77
C TYR A 113 68.35 25.32 -15.41
N TYR A 114 68.29 24.28 -16.23
CA TYR A 114 69.04 23.04 -16.00
C TYR A 114 70.55 23.26 -16.13
N GLU A 115 70.99 23.83 -17.26
CA GLU A 115 72.41 24.15 -17.45
C GLU A 115 72.86 25.28 -16.51
N ALA A 116 72.01 26.28 -16.25
CA ALA A 116 72.32 27.33 -15.29
C ALA A 116 72.68 26.76 -13.90
N VAL A 117 71.85 25.87 -13.36
CA VAL A 117 72.15 25.17 -12.08
C VAL A 117 73.45 24.37 -12.16
N ARG A 118 73.66 23.63 -13.25
CA ARG A 118 74.88 22.81 -13.43
C ARG A 118 76.17 23.63 -13.33
N TYR A 119 76.14 24.87 -13.82
CA TYR A 119 77.29 25.77 -13.73
C TYR A 119 77.32 26.54 -12.41
N TYR A 120 76.19 26.98 -11.87
CA TYR A 120 76.14 27.61 -10.54
C TYR A 120 76.60 26.67 -9.41
N GLU A 121 76.33 25.36 -9.49
CA GLU A 121 76.83 24.36 -8.54
C GLU A 121 78.37 24.20 -8.60
N LYS A 122 79.02 24.63 -9.67
CA LYS A 122 80.49 24.60 -9.86
C LYS A 122 81.16 25.92 -9.47
N THR A 123 80.41 26.92 -9.05
CA THR A 123 80.91 28.25 -8.69
C THR A 123 81.25 28.32 -7.21
N SER A 124 82.42 28.86 -6.87
CA SER A 124 82.78 29.24 -5.49
C SER A 124 82.44 30.71 -5.21
N VAL A 125 81.93 31.00 -4.02
CA VAL A 125 81.61 32.37 -3.58
C VAL A 125 82.85 33.17 -3.17
N GLU A 126 84.01 32.52 -2.96
CA GLU A 126 85.24 33.16 -2.44
C GLU A 126 85.81 34.24 -3.37
N HIS A 127 85.44 34.21 -4.65
CA HIS A 127 86.00 35.07 -5.69
C HIS A 127 84.97 36.02 -6.31
N LEU A 128 83.72 35.98 -5.84
CA LEU A 128 82.64 36.82 -6.32
C LEU A 128 82.52 38.09 -5.47
N SER A 129 82.10 39.19 -6.08
CA SER A 129 81.67 40.37 -5.33
C SER A 129 80.41 40.07 -4.53
N ASN A 130 80.10 40.88 -3.51
CA ASN A 130 78.87 40.71 -2.73
C ASN A 130 77.60 40.76 -3.60
N GLU A 131 77.62 41.54 -4.68
CA GLU A 131 76.52 41.65 -5.63
C GLU A 131 76.41 40.39 -6.51
N GLU A 132 77.54 39.87 -7.01
CA GLU A 132 77.57 38.61 -7.75
C GLU A 132 77.17 37.40 -6.89
N VAL A 133 77.54 37.38 -5.61
CA VAL A 133 77.06 36.35 -4.66
C VAL A 133 75.54 36.43 -4.47
N ALA A 134 74.97 37.63 -4.44
CA ALA A 134 73.53 37.82 -4.33
C ALA A 134 72.81 37.32 -5.59
N SER A 135 73.30 37.71 -6.78
CA SER A 135 72.78 37.26 -8.08
C SER A 135 72.90 35.75 -8.25
N LEU A 136 74.05 35.15 -7.91
CA LEU A 136 74.25 33.70 -7.92
C LEU A 136 73.19 33.00 -7.08
N LYS A 137 73.05 33.40 -5.81
CA LYS A 137 72.10 32.76 -4.89
C LYS A 137 70.66 32.90 -5.39
N PHE A 138 70.28 34.08 -5.87
CA PHE A 138 68.93 34.29 -6.37
C PHE A 138 68.67 33.49 -7.65
N HIS A 139 69.52 33.64 -8.68
CA HIS A 139 69.34 32.96 -9.97
C HIS A 139 69.43 31.45 -9.85
N GLN A 140 70.32 30.92 -9.02
CA GLN A 140 70.38 29.49 -8.72
C GLN A 140 69.13 29.03 -7.96
N GLY A 141 68.70 29.77 -6.93
CA GLY A 141 67.48 29.49 -6.18
C GLY A 141 66.22 29.51 -7.07
N TYR A 142 66.11 30.50 -7.94
CA TYR A 142 65.04 30.63 -8.94
C TYR A 142 65.07 29.50 -9.98
N SER A 143 66.26 29.11 -10.43
CA SER A 143 66.41 27.99 -11.36
C SER A 143 65.98 26.68 -10.71
N TYR A 144 66.37 26.43 -9.46
CA TYR A 144 65.86 25.29 -8.68
C TYR A 144 64.34 25.34 -8.51
N PHE A 145 63.76 26.52 -8.24
CA PHE A 145 62.31 26.70 -8.13
C PHE A 145 61.59 26.25 -9.41
N ASN A 146 62.07 26.71 -10.58
CA ASN A 146 61.49 26.34 -11.89
C ASN A 146 61.65 24.85 -12.20
N LEU A 147 62.72 24.23 -11.72
CA LEU A 147 62.95 22.78 -11.81
C LEU A 147 62.20 21.97 -10.73
N GLN A 148 61.33 22.61 -9.94
CA GLN A 148 60.59 22.01 -8.82
C GLN A 148 61.49 21.39 -7.72
N ARG A 149 62.74 21.84 -7.64
CA ARG A 149 63.76 21.44 -6.66
C ARG A 149 63.72 22.35 -5.43
N PHE A 150 62.57 22.36 -4.78
CA PHE A 150 62.24 23.39 -3.77
C PHE A 150 63.09 23.32 -2.50
N GLU A 151 63.52 22.13 -2.07
CA GLU A 151 64.44 21.96 -0.92
C GLU A 151 65.79 22.67 -1.15
N GLN A 152 66.27 22.66 -2.39
CA GLN A 152 67.52 23.34 -2.78
C GLN A 152 67.30 24.83 -3.03
N ALA A 153 66.14 25.22 -3.57
CA ALA A 153 65.78 26.61 -3.81
C ALA A 153 65.64 27.42 -2.52
N LYS A 154 64.96 26.84 -1.51
CA LYS A 154 64.54 27.54 -0.30
C LYS A 154 65.68 28.22 0.49
N PRO A 155 66.81 27.57 0.84
CA PRO A 155 67.88 28.23 1.59
C PRO A 155 68.56 29.34 0.79
N LEU A 156 68.64 29.21 -0.54
CA LEU A 156 69.24 30.23 -1.40
C LEU A 156 68.34 31.47 -1.49
N LEU A 157 67.04 31.28 -1.67
CA LEU A 157 66.04 32.37 -1.65
C LEU A 157 65.94 33.01 -0.26
N ASP A 158 66.06 32.22 0.81
CA ASP A 158 66.09 32.71 2.19
C ASP A 158 67.27 33.66 2.44
N ALA A 159 68.45 33.31 1.92
CA ALA A 159 69.64 34.16 2.04
C ALA A 159 69.45 35.51 1.32
N VAL A 160 68.82 35.50 0.13
CA VAL A 160 68.61 36.73 -0.66
C VAL A 160 67.56 37.63 -0.02
N ARG A 161 66.43 37.07 0.44
CA ARG A 161 65.35 37.86 1.06
C ARG A 161 65.73 38.52 2.39
N GLN A 162 66.88 38.19 2.98
CA GLN A 162 67.40 38.86 4.18
C GLN A 162 68.16 40.15 3.84
N THR A 163 68.43 40.42 2.56
CA THR A 163 69.22 41.57 2.08
C THR A 163 68.31 42.62 1.42
N LYS A 164 67.79 43.58 2.19
CA LYS A 164 66.80 44.59 1.72
C LYS A 164 67.26 45.48 0.57
N GLY A 165 68.57 45.60 0.33
CA GLY A 165 69.14 46.37 -0.77
C GLY A 165 69.37 45.57 -2.06
N SER A 166 69.09 44.26 -2.07
CA SER A 166 69.26 43.42 -3.26
C SER A 166 68.20 43.74 -4.32
N ALA A 167 68.60 43.77 -5.60
CA ALA A 167 67.69 43.91 -6.73
C ALA A 167 66.60 42.81 -6.76
N ASP A 168 66.91 41.63 -6.24
CA ASP A 168 66.03 40.47 -6.23
C ASP A 168 65.25 40.29 -4.92
N TYR A 169 65.31 41.25 -4.00
CA TYR A 169 64.68 41.16 -2.67
C TYR A 169 63.19 40.79 -2.76
N ALA A 170 62.45 41.44 -3.66
CA ALA A 170 61.03 41.19 -3.83
C ALA A 170 60.76 39.80 -4.41
N ALA A 171 61.51 39.40 -5.44
CA ALA A 171 61.35 38.08 -6.03
C ALA A 171 61.70 36.96 -5.04
N ALA A 172 62.79 37.11 -4.29
CA ALA A 172 63.20 36.17 -3.26
C ALA A 172 62.13 35.98 -2.17
N ASN A 173 61.53 37.07 -1.67
CA ASN A 173 60.43 37.01 -0.72
C ASN A 173 59.19 36.30 -1.29
N TYR A 174 58.83 36.56 -2.55
CA TYR A 174 57.71 35.88 -3.21
C TYR A 174 57.94 34.37 -3.35
N TYR A 175 59.05 33.95 -3.95
CA TYR A 175 59.34 32.53 -4.18
C TYR A 175 59.58 31.77 -2.87
N TYR A 176 60.24 32.38 -1.89
CA TYR A 176 60.35 31.83 -0.54
C TYR A 176 58.97 31.66 0.11
N GLY A 177 58.14 32.71 0.06
CA GLY A 177 56.77 32.70 0.60
C GLY A 177 55.91 31.61 -0.02
N PHE A 178 56.03 31.38 -1.33
CA PHE A 178 55.36 30.29 -2.03
C PHE A 178 55.79 28.92 -1.52
N ILE A 179 57.11 28.67 -1.40
CA ILE A 179 57.62 27.40 -0.87
C ILE A 179 57.13 27.19 0.56
N ALA A 180 57.24 28.21 1.41
CA ALA A 180 56.79 28.15 2.80
C ALA A 180 55.27 27.89 2.89
N PHE A 181 54.45 28.49 2.02
CA PHE A 181 53.01 28.25 1.97
C PHE A 181 52.68 26.80 1.62
N ARG A 182 53.34 26.26 0.60
CA ARG A 182 53.23 24.86 0.17
C ARG A 182 53.65 23.90 1.29
N ASP A 183 54.71 24.23 2.02
CA ASP A 183 55.23 23.46 3.15
C ASP A 183 54.39 23.63 4.43
N LYS A 184 53.26 24.35 4.35
CA LYS A 184 52.36 24.67 5.48
C LYS A 184 53.02 25.49 6.59
N GLN A 185 54.13 26.16 6.29
CA GLN A 185 54.81 27.10 7.19
C GLN A 185 54.16 28.49 7.09
N TYR A 186 52.88 28.55 7.46
CA TYR A 186 52.01 29.70 7.16
C TYR A 186 52.49 31.02 7.77
N ARG A 187 53.13 30.99 8.94
CA ARG A 187 53.69 32.20 9.57
C ARG A 187 54.84 32.80 8.76
N GLU A 188 55.73 31.95 8.27
CA GLU A 188 56.86 32.38 7.45
C GLU A 188 56.40 32.87 6.08
N ALA A 189 55.48 32.12 5.47
CA ALA A 189 54.85 32.49 4.20
C ALA A 189 54.16 33.86 4.31
N LEU A 190 53.37 34.08 5.36
CA LEU A 190 52.67 35.35 5.58
C LEU A 190 53.64 36.52 5.72
N ASN A 191 54.71 36.34 6.48
CA ASN A 191 55.73 37.38 6.65
C ASN A 191 56.41 37.72 5.32
N ALA A 192 56.84 36.69 4.56
CA ALA A 192 57.49 36.89 3.26
C ALA A 192 56.55 37.56 2.25
N PHE A 193 55.29 37.14 2.19
CA PHE A 193 54.30 37.74 1.30
C PHE A 193 53.96 39.19 1.64
N LYS A 194 53.88 39.55 2.93
CA LYS A 194 53.64 40.95 3.34
C LYS A 194 54.73 41.92 2.89
N GLU A 195 55.98 41.47 2.82
CA GLU A 195 57.10 42.29 2.34
C GLU A 195 56.93 42.70 0.85
N VAL A 196 56.16 41.92 0.07
CA VAL A 196 56.01 42.12 -1.39
C VAL A 196 54.57 42.43 -1.82
N GLU A 197 53.68 42.62 -0.85
CA GLU A 197 52.25 42.81 -1.11
C GLU A 197 51.93 44.05 -1.97
N ASN A 198 52.77 45.09 -1.89
CA ASN A 198 52.61 46.31 -2.68
C ASN A 198 53.59 46.40 -3.86
N ASP A 199 54.40 45.37 -4.09
CA ASP A 199 55.36 45.34 -5.19
C ASP A 199 54.65 45.32 -6.56
N PRO A 200 55.07 46.12 -7.56
CA PRO A 200 54.39 46.18 -8.86
C PRO A 200 54.22 44.84 -9.58
N VAL A 201 55.14 43.89 -9.36
CA VAL A 201 55.11 42.56 -9.99
C VAL A 201 54.21 41.59 -9.21
N TYR A 202 54.22 41.66 -7.87
CA TYR A 202 53.59 40.65 -7.02
C TYR A 202 52.25 41.06 -6.39
N ARG A 203 51.90 42.35 -6.42
CA ARG A 203 50.67 42.90 -5.81
C ARG A 203 49.37 42.26 -6.28
N ASP A 204 49.35 41.66 -7.47
CA ASP A 204 48.15 41.05 -8.05
C ASP A 204 48.02 39.54 -7.77
N VAL A 205 49.07 38.88 -7.24
CA VAL A 205 49.09 37.44 -6.95
C VAL A 205 49.19 37.13 -5.46
N VAL A 206 49.89 37.96 -4.70
CA VAL A 206 50.15 37.76 -3.27
C VAL A 206 48.89 37.83 -2.39
N PRO A 207 47.90 38.71 -2.64
CA PRO A 207 46.73 38.80 -1.77
C PRO A 207 45.95 37.49 -1.62
N TYR A 208 45.94 36.63 -2.64
CA TYR A 208 45.33 35.30 -2.55
C TYR A 208 45.98 34.43 -1.48
N TYR A 209 47.32 34.36 -1.45
CA TYR A 209 48.03 33.57 -0.46
C TYR A 209 47.85 34.15 0.95
N ILE A 210 47.93 35.47 1.12
CA ILE A 210 47.73 36.12 2.42
C ILE A 210 46.31 35.83 2.95
N ALA A 211 45.28 36.03 2.12
CA ALA A 211 43.89 35.74 2.50
C ALA A 211 43.70 34.27 2.86
N THR A 212 44.25 33.36 2.05
CA THR A 212 44.17 31.92 2.28
C THR A 212 44.89 31.50 3.57
N ILE A 213 46.05 32.10 3.87
CA ILE A 213 46.77 31.87 5.12
C ILE A 213 45.90 32.28 6.31
N TYR A 214 45.39 33.51 6.33
CA TYR A 214 44.51 33.96 7.42
C TYR A 214 43.30 33.04 7.59
N TYR A 215 42.74 32.56 6.47
CA TYR A 215 41.60 31.66 6.49
C TYR A 215 41.95 30.31 7.13
N ILE A 216 43.05 29.67 6.69
CA ILE A 216 43.50 28.36 7.18
C ILE A 216 43.96 28.44 8.64
N THR A 217 44.56 29.55 9.08
CA THR A 217 45.01 29.72 10.48
C THR A 217 43.89 30.09 11.45
N GLY A 218 42.65 30.21 10.96
CA GLY A 218 41.45 30.46 11.79
C GLY A 218 41.10 31.94 11.97
N ASP A 219 41.91 32.87 11.46
CA ASP A 219 41.64 34.32 11.43
C ASP A 219 40.64 34.67 10.30
N LYS A 220 39.51 33.96 10.21
CA LYS A 220 38.56 34.03 9.08
C LYS A 220 37.99 35.43 8.83
N ASP A 221 37.77 36.21 9.89
CA ASP A 221 37.31 37.61 9.77
C ASP A 221 38.34 38.51 9.10
N LYS A 222 39.62 38.36 9.49
CA LYS A 222 40.72 39.09 8.83
C LYS A 222 40.89 38.62 7.40
N ALA A 223 40.80 37.31 7.14
CA ALA A 223 40.88 36.75 5.79
C ALA A 223 39.83 37.38 4.87
N LEU A 224 38.58 37.44 5.33
CA LEU A 224 37.47 38.02 4.60
C LEU A 224 37.66 39.52 4.36
N GLN A 225 37.93 40.30 5.41
CA GLN A 225 38.16 41.75 5.29
C GLN A 225 39.32 42.05 4.34
N TYR A 226 40.40 41.29 4.45
CA TYR A 226 41.58 41.44 3.62
C TYR A 226 41.29 41.08 2.15
N ALA A 227 40.61 39.97 1.91
CA ALA A 227 40.22 39.53 0.58
C ALA A 227 39.27 40.53 -0.11
N GLU A 228 38.26 41.03 0.61
CA GLU A 228 37.29 42.02 0.08
C GLU A 228 37.94 43.37 -0.26
N THR A 229 38.96 43.76 0.51
CA THR A 229 39.72 44.99 0.28
C THR A 229 40.58 44.87 -0.98
N ASN A 230 41.22 43.72 -1.17
CA ASN A 230 42.22 43.53 -2.23
C ASN A 230 41.65 42.95 -3.54
N GLN A 231 40.45 42.37 -3.54
CA GLN A 231 39.82 41.86 -4.77
C GLN A 231 39.48 42.94 -5.81
N LYS A 232 39.31 44.21 -5.39
CA LYS A 232 38.93 45.33 -6.28
C LYS A 232 40.10 45.85 -7.11
N LYS A 233 41.34 45.45 -6.78
CA LYS A 233 42.57 46.02 -7.35
C LYS A 233 43.21 45.19 -8.46
N GLY A 234 42.80 43.94 -8.66
CA GLY A 234 43.50 43.01 -9.55
C GLY A 234 42.67 42.54 -10.75
N SER A 235 43.33 42.42 -11.91
CA SER A 235 42.96 41.53 -13.02
C SER A 235 43.83 40.26 -13.02
N GLY A 236 44.30 39.85 -11.83
CA GLY A 236 45.35 38.84 -11.65
C GLY A 236 44.87 37.39 -11.74
N TYR A 237 45.84 36.48 -11.90
CA TYR A 237 45.65 35.04 -12.10
C TYR A 237 44.75 34.37 -11.04
N TYR A 238 44.86 34.76 -9.75
CA TYR A 238 44.12 34.16 -8.63
C TYR A 238 42.83 34.89 -8.23
N GLN A 239 42.33 35.81 -9.07
CA GLN A 239 41.15 36.60 -8.74
C GLN A 239 39.91 35.74 -8.51
N LEU A 240 39.74 34.68 -9.31
CA LEU A 240 38.60 33.79 -9.23
C LEU A 240 38.62 32.97 -7.92
N GLU A 241 39.79 32.50 -7.51
CA GLU A 241 40.03 31.77 -6.27
C GLU A 241 39.87 32.67 -5.04
N LEU A 242 40.27 33.94 -5.12
CA LEU A 242 40.03 34.91 -4.05
C LEU A 242 38.54 35.17 -3.86
N GLN A 243 37.78 35.27 -4.95
CA GLN A 243 36.32 35.41 -4.89
C GLN A 243 35.65 34.14 -4.33
N ARG A 244 36.13 32.95 -4.71
CA ARG A 244 35.69 31.69 -4.10
C ARG A 244 35.85 31.73 -2.57
N LEU A 245 37.01 32.19 -2.09
CA LEU A 245 37.30 32.31 -0.65
C LEU A 245 36.36 33.29 0.05
N ILE A 246 36.07 34.45 -0.57
CA ILE A 246 35.12 35.44 -0.03
C ILE A 246 33.71 34.85 0.05
N GLY A 247 33.26 34.18 -1.02
CA GLY A 247 31.97 33.50 -1.05
C GLY A 247 31.85 32.45 0.05
N HIS A 248 32.87 31.59 0.18
CA HIS A 248 32.96 30.56 1.22
C HIS A 248 32.92 31.16 2.64
N ALA A 249 33.71 32.21 2.90
CA ALA A 249 33.76 32.85 4.21
C ALA A 249 32.43 33.52 4.60
N TRP A 250 31.75 34.20 3.66
CA TRP A 250 30.41 34.75 3.91
C TRP A 250 29.36 33.65 4.14
N PHE A 251 29.46 32.54 3.40
CA PHE A 251 28.59 31.37 3.58
C PHE A 251 28.73 30.78 4.99
N GLU A 252 29.95 30.53 5.45
CA GLU A 252 30.21 30.03 6.80
C GLU A 252 29.72 30.98 7.90
N LYS A 253 29.71 32.29 7.63
CA LYS A 253 29.10 33.30 8.51
C LYS A 253 27.57 33.29 8.53
N GLY A 254 26.93 32.54 7.64
CA GLY A 254 25.48 32.49 7.49
C GLY A 254 24.88 33.68 6.72
N ASP A 255 25.69 34.53 6.08
CA ASP A 255 25.22 35.66 5.27
C ASP A 255 25.17 35.26 3.78
N ALA A 256 24.17 34.44 3.44
CA ALA A 256 24.00 33.93 2.08
C ALA A 256 23.81 35.04 1.02
N ALA A 257 23.22 36.18 1.40
CA ALA A 257 23.01 37.29 0.48
C ALA A 257 24.35 37.89 0.00
N LYS A 258 25.34 37.99 0.90
CA LYS A 258 26.70 38.45 0.53
C LYS A 258 27.53 37.37 -0.13
N ALA A 259 27.36 36.09 0.25
CA ALA A 259 28.08 34.98 -0.36
C ALA A 259 27.71 34.78 -1.84
N LEU A 260 26.42 34.91 -2.16
CA LEU A 260 25.84 34.55 -3.44
C LEU A 260 26.55 35.15 -4.68
N PRO A 261 26.79 36.47 -4.80
CA PRO A 261 27.42 37.04 -5.99
C PRO A 261 28.82 36.47 -6.26
N TYR A 262 29.58 36.17 -5.20
CA TYR A 262 30.93 35.60 -5.33
C TYR A 262 30.88 34.13 -5.73
N LEU A 263 30.00 33.35 -5.12
CA LEU A 263 29.83 31.93 -5.45
C LEU A 263 29.26 31.74 -6.87
N GLU A 264 28.32 32.59 -7.31
CA GLU A 264 27.79 32.59 -8.68
C GLU A 264 28.88 32.89 -9.72
N ASN A 265 29.69 33.92 -9.47
CA ASN A 265 30.76 34.28 -10.37
C ASN A 265 31.86 33.21 -10.41
N TYR A 266 32.18 32.57 -9.27
CA TYR A 266 33.09 31.44 -9.22
C TYR A 266 32.58 30.26 -10.05
N ALA A 267 31.35 29.80 -9.78
CA ALA A 267 30.78 28.62 -10.42
C ALA A 267 30.57 28.79 -11.94
N SER A 268 30.27 30.00 -12.41
CA SER A 268 30.05 30.27 -13.84
C SER A 268 31.34 30.34 -14.66
N LYS A 269 32.49 30.63 -14.03
CA LYS A 269 33.80 30.75 -14.71
C LYS A 269 34.71 29.55 -14.46
N SER A 270 34.47 28.79 -13.39
CA SER A 270 35.23 27.57 -13.09
C SER A 270 34.87 26.44 -14.06
N LYS A 271 35.89 25.79 -14.65
CA LYS A 271 35.68 24.63 -15.53
C LYS A 271 35.23 23.38 -14.76
N THR A 272 35.60 23.28 -13.48
CA THR A 272 35.35 22.11 -12.62
C THR A 272 35.14 22.56 -11.17
N PRO A 273 33.99 23.16 -10.83
CA PRO A 273 33.68 23.54 -9.45
C PRO A 273 33.62 22.31 -8.54
N GLN A 274 34.07 22.43 -7.28
CA GLN A 274 34.03 21.31 -6.33
C GLN A 274 32.61 21.10 -5.82
N ARG A 275 32.29 19.89 -5.34
CA ARG A 275 30.97 19.57 -4.74
C ARG A 275 30.61 20.51 -3.59
N GLN A 276 31.60 20.90 -2.79
CA GLN A 276 31.40 21.85 -1.70
C GLN A 276 31.01 23.24 -2.23
N ASP A 277 31.69 23.75 -3.26
CA ASP A 277 31.37 25.06 -3.85
C ASP A 277 29.94 25.06 -4.44
N LEU A 278 29.56 23.97 -5.12
CA LEU A 278 28.21 23.79 -5.66
C LEU A 278 27.15 23.70 -4.55
N TYR A 279 27.47 23.06 -3.43
CA TYR A 279 26.58 22.99 -2.28
C TYR A 279 26.36 24.37 -1.66
N GLU A 280 27.43 25.12 -1.44
CA GLU A 280 27.36 26.45 -0.84
C GLU A 280 26.60 27.44 -1.72
N LEU A 281 26.80 27.35 -3.04
CA LEU A 281 26.03 28.13 -4.01
C LEU A 281 24.54 27.74 -3.97
N ALA A 282 24.22 26.45 -4.05
CA ALA A 282 22.85 25.95 -4.02
C ALA A 282 22.14 26.30 -2.71
N HIS A 283 22.83 26.18 -1.57
CA HIS A 283 22.31 26.55 -0.26
C HIS A 283 22.15 28.06 -0.11
N SER A 284 23.06 28.87 -0.68
CA SER A 284 22.89 30.33 -0.72
C SER A 284 21.68 30.75 -1.54
N TYR A 285 21.44 30.11 -2.69
CA TYR A 285 20.19 30.31 -3.45
C TYR A 285 18.96 29.94 -2.64
N TYR A 286 19.02 28.82 -1.90
CA TYR A 286 17.92 28.36 -1.08
C TYR A 286 17.60 29.36 0.05
N GLN A 287 18.61 29.82 0.79
CA GLN A 287 18.44 30.79 1.88
C GLN A 287 17.95 32.16 1.40
N THR A 288 18.29 32.55 0.17
CA THR A 288 17.83 33.81 -0.45
C THR A 288 16.49 33.67 -1.19
N GLY A 289 15.84 32.50 -1.15
CA GLY A 289 14.53 32.25 -1.74
C GLY A 289 14.54 31.98 -3.25
N ASN A 290 15.71 31.83 -3.88
CA ASN A 290 15.85 31.48 -5.29
C ASN A 290 15.77 29.96 -5.51
N TYR A 291 14.60 29.38 -5.22
CA TYR A 291 14.42 27.93 -5.17
C TYR A 291 14.67 27.23 -6.52
N THR A 292 14.37 27.85 -7.66
CA THR A 292 14.61 27.25 -8.98
C THR A 292 16.10 27.00 -9.23
N LYS A 293 16.96 27.99 -8.91
CA LYS A 293 18.42 27.82 -9.04
C LYS A 293 18.97 26.87 -7.99
N ALA A 294 18.45 26.92 -6.75
CA ALA A 294 18.81 25.98 -5.69
C ALA A 294 18.54 24.52 -6.11
N ILE A 295 17.37 24.24 -6.68
CA ILE A 295 16.98 22.93 -7.21
C ILE A 295 17.98 22.44 -8.26
N ALA A 296 18.34 23.29 -9.22
CA ALA A 296 19.30 22.94 -10.27
C ALA A 296 20.68 22.60 -9.68
N GLY A 297 21.12 23.33 -8.66
CA GLY A 297 22.38 23.09 -7.94
C GLY A 297 22.36 21.80 -7.11
N PHE A 298 21.37 21.61 -6.24
CA PHE A 298 21.30 20.42 -5.38
C PHE A 298 21.12 19.11 -6.18
N LYS A 299 20.46 19.14 -7.34
CA LYS A 299 20.38 17.96 -8.24
C LYS A 299 21.76 17.43 -8.63
N GLN A 300 22.74 18.31 -8.84
CA GLN A 300 24.11 17.92 -9.22
C GLN A 300 24.88 17.25 -8.07
N LEU A 301 24.35 17.34 -6.83
CA LEU A 301 24.98 16.78 -5.63
C LEU A 301 24.40 15.42 -5.23
N SER A 302 23.50 14.88 -6.05
CA SER A 302 22.92 13.54 -5.87
C SER A 302 23.93 12.42 -6.17
N GLY A 303 23.67 11.21 -5.63
CA GLY A 303 24.39 9.99 -6.01
C GLY A 303 25.53 9.54 -5.09
N LYS A 304 25.73 10.16 -3.92
CA LYS A 304 26.66 9.66 -2.88
C LYS A 304 25.95 9.47 -1.53
N GLU A 305 26.53 8.64 -0.67
CA GLU A 305 26.02 8.32 0.67
C GLU A 305 26.74 9.11 1.78
N ASP A 306 27.20 10.33 1.49
CA ASP A 306 27.87 11.20 2.47
C ASP A 306 26.92 12.27 3.05
N SER A 307 27.35 12.94 4.13
CA SER A 307 26.55 13.96 4.82
C SER A 307 26.21 15.16 3.93
N LEU A 308 27.06 15.49 2.95
CA LEU A 308 26.81 16.61 2.03
C LEU A 308 25.68 16.25 1.06
N ALA A 309 25.72 15.04 0.48
CA ALA A 309 24.67 14.54 -0.39
C ALA A 309 23.34 14.40 0.36
N GLN A 310 23.33 13.91 1.61
CA GLN A 310 22.12 13.81 2.40
C GLN A 310 21.47 15.19 2.63
N ASN A 311 22.26 16.17 3.06
CA ASN A 311 21.78 17.53 3.30
C ASN A 311 21.27 18.17 1.99
N ALA A 312 22.00 17.99 0.88
CA ALA A 312 21.57 18.45 -0.43
C ALA A 312 20.21 17.84 -0.84
N MET A 313 19.98 16.54 -0.62
CA MET A 313 18.69 15.90 -0.92
C MET A 313 17.56 16.37 0.00
N TYR A 314 17.84 16.59 1.28
CA TYR A 314 16.88 17.17 2.23
C TYR A 314 16.40 18.56 1.76
N LEU A 315 17.34 19.47 1.47
CA LEU A 315 17.05 20.82 1.02
C LEU A 315 16.43 20.85 -0.39
N LEU A 316 16.81 19.91 -1.27
CA LEU A 316 16.18 19.73 -2.56
C LEU A 316 14.71 19.32 -2.41
N GLY A 317 14.41 18.40 -1.48
CA GLY A 317 13.04 18.00 -1.14
C GLY A 317 12.20 19.19 -0.69
N ASP A 318 12.71 19.99 0.24
CA ASP A 318 12.02 21.19 0.71
C ASP A 318 11.85 22.25 -0.40
N ALA A 319 12.91 22.53 -1.19
CA ALA A 319 12.83 23.46 -2.31
C ALA A 319 11.78 23.02 -3.36
N TYR A 320 11.64 21.72 -3.59
CA TYR A 320 10.56 21.19 -4.43
C TYR A 320 9.18 21.42 -3.83
N LEU A 321 9.01 21.29 -2.50
CA LEU A 321 7.74 21.63 -1.85
C LEU A 321 7.41 23.11 -1.98
N LYS A 322 8.38 24.01 -1.77
CA LYS A 322 8.22 25.46 -1.91
C LYS A 322 7.89 25.91 -3.34
N THR A 323 8.22 25.10 -4.34
CA THR A 323 7.88 25.32 -5.76
C THR A 323 6.70 24.48 -6.24
N GLY A 324 5.99 23.79 -5.35
CA GLY A 324 4.79 22.99 -5.66
C GLY A 324 5.05 21.64 -6.34
N GLN A 325 6.30 21.22 -6.50
CA GLN A 325 6.70 20.00 -7.22
C GLN A 325 6.70 18.76 -6.32
N LYS A 326 5.53 18.38 -5.79
CA LYS A 326 5.38 17.29 -4.80
C LYS A 326 5.99 15.95 -5.22
N ALA A 327 5.86 15.55 -6.49
CA ALA A 327 6.44 14.29 -6.98
C ALA A 327 7.97 14.29 -6.94
N ASN A 328 8.60 15.42 -7.28
CA ASN A 328 10.05 15.56 -7.21
C ASN A 328 10.54 15.65 -5.75
N ALA A 329 9.79 16.35 -4.89
CA ALA A 329 10.05 16.39 -3.45
C ALA A 329 10.07 15.00 -2.84
N ARG A 330 9.07 14.17 -3.17
CA ARG A 330 8.96 12.78 -2.72
C ARG A 330 10.23 11.99 -3.04
N ASN A 331 10.74 12.09 -4.27
CA ASN A 331 11.95 11.37 -4.68
C ASN A 331 13.19 11.86 -3.92
N ALA A 332 13.33 13.17 -3.71
CA ALA A 332 14.46 13.72 -2.95
C ALA A 332 14.43 13.25 -1.48
N PHE A 333 13.24 13.21 -0.85
CA PHE A 333 13.09 12.69 0.51
C PHE A 333 13.35 11.18 0.61
N LEU A 334 13.03 10.38 -0.42
CA LEU A 334 13.44 8.97 -0.48
C LEU A 334 14.96 8.82 -0.41
N PHE A 335 15.71 9.54 -1.25
CA PHE A 335 17.17 9.47 -1.23
C PHE A 335 17.77 9.94 0.10
N CYS A 336 17.14 10.92 0.75
CA CYS A 336 17.57 11.38 2.07
C CYS A 336 17.23 10.38 3.20
N SER A 337 16.10 9.67 3.11
CA SER A 337 15.64 8.74 4.14
C SER A 337 16.45 7.44 4.21
N ILE A 338 17.06 7.03 3.10
CA ILE A 338 17.91 5.84 3.04
C ILE A 338 19.38 6.12 3.46
N ASN A 339 19.80 7.38 3.56
CA ASN A 339 21.15 7.76 4.00
C ASN A 339 21.19 7.94 5.54
N SER A 340 22.23 7.42 6.19
CA SER A 340 22.38 7.43 7.66
C SER A 340 23.36 8.48 8.21
N SER A 341 23.90 9.37 7.38
CA SER A 341 24.92 10.35 7.81
C SER A 341 24.39 11.38 8.83
N ASN A 342 23.09 11.70 8.78
CA ASN A 342 22.39 12.61 9.68
C ASN A 342 21.04 11.99 10.10
N PRO A 343 20.93 11.45 11.32
CA PRO A 343 19.72 10.77 11.80
C PRO A 343 18.46 11.65 11.83
N ALA A 344 18.60 12.94 12.12
CA ALA A 344 17.45 13.86 12.19
C ALA A 344 16.86 14.13 10.79
N GLN A 345 17.73 14.35 9.80
CA GLN A 345 17.31 14.49 8.40
C GLN A 345 16.72 13.18 7.87
N GLN A 346 17.28 12.04 8.28
CA GLN A 346 16.75 10.72 7.94
C GLN A 346 15.31 10.53 8.42
N GLU A 347 15.03 10.84 9.69
CA GLU A 347 13.70 10.74 10.29
C GLU A 347 12.68 11.61 9.54
N VAL A 348 12.97 12.91 9.39
CA VAL A 348 12.07 13.87 8.75
C VAL A 348 11.82 13.50 7.29
N SER A 349 12.83 12.98 6.60
CA SER A 349 12.70 12.58 5.20
C SER A 349 11.90 11.29 5.05
N LYS A 350 12.04 10.33 5.97
CA LYS A 350 11.20 9.12 5.98
C LYS A 350 9.72 9.47 6.14
N PHE A 351 9.41 10.35 7.09
CA PHE A 351 8.05 10.87 7.26
C PHE A 351 7.52 11.57 6.00
N ASN A 352 8.29 12.52 5.44
CA ASN A 352 7.85 13.28 4.25
C ASN A 352 7.70 12.40 3.01
N TYR A 353 8.52 11.35 2.86
CA TYR A 353 8.35 10.36 1.80
C TYR A 353 7.01 9.62 1.92
N GLY A 354 6.65 9.15 3.11
CA GLY A 354 5.34 8.53 3.38
C GLY A 354 4.18 9.51 3.17
N LYS A 355 4.27 10.72 3.71
CA LYS A 355 3.27 11.78 3.56
C LYS A 355 3.02 12.15 2.10
N LEU A 356 4.08 12.40 1.32
CA LEU A 356 3.92 12.76 -0.10
C LEU A 356 3.42 11.58 -0.93
N SER A 357 3.78 10.35 -0.56
CA SER A 357 3.19 9.16 -1.18
C SER A 357 1.67 9.12 -0.97
N TYR A 358 1.19 9.43 0.24
CA TYR A 358 -0.24 9.51 0.52
C TYR A 358 -0.93 10.62 -0.29
N GLU A 359 -0.36 11.82 -0.29
CA GLU A 359 -0.94 12.99 -0.99
C GLU A 359 -1.01 12.79 -2.50
N LEU A 360 -0.05 12.07 -3.08
CA LEU A 360 0.01 11.79 -4.52
C LEU A 360 -0.76 10.52 -4.92
N GLY A 361 -1.38 9.81 -3.96
CA GLY A 361 -2.18 8.62 -4.23
C GLY A 361 -1.39 7.32 -4.39
N PHE A 362 -0.10 7.30 -4.01
CA PHE A 362 0.71 6.07 -3.93
C PHE A 362 0.39 5.32 -2.64
N THR A 363 -0.81 4.75 -2.58
CA THR A 363 -1.41 4.20 -1.36
C THR A 363 -0.59 3.07 -0.73
N ASP A 364 -0.08 2.13 -1.53
CA ASP A 364 0.73 0.99 -1.04
C ASP A 364 2.04 1.46 -0.40
N ILE A 365 2.69 2.44 -1.02
CA ILE A 365 3.95 3.02 -0.51
C ILE A 365 3.68 3.85 0.74
N ALA A 366 2.61 4.64 0.74
CA ALA A 366 2.21 5.42 1.89
C ALA A 366 1.92 4.53 3.11
N LEU A 367 1.17 3.43 2.92
CA LEU A 367 0.87 2.47 3.96
C LEU A 367 2.17 1.95 4.60
N THR A 368 3.05 1.41 3.77
CA THR A 368 4.30 0.77 4.18
C THR A 368 5.23 1.76 4.91
N GLU A 369 5.47 2.94 4.31
CA GLU A 369 6.44 3.90 4.84
C GLU A 369 5.95 4.58 6.13
N LEU A 370 4.64 4.84 6.25
CA LEU A 370 4.08 5.40 7.48
C LEU A 370 4.07 4.37 8.62
N GLN A 371 3.79 3.09 8.33
CA GLN A 371 3.94 2.01 9.32
C GLN A 371 5.38 1.91 9.82
N GLN A 372 6.35 1.80 8.90
CA GLN A 372 7.76 1.72 9.28
C GLN A 372 8.27 2.97 9.98
N TYR A 373 7.74 4.16 9.65
CA TYR A 373 8.07 5.39 10.39
C TYR A 373 7.60 5.30 11.85
N LEU A 374 6.36 4.86 12.09
CA LEU A 374 5.81 4.73 13.43
C LEU A 374 6.50 3.64 14.26
N GLU A 375 6.95 2.57 13.61
CA GLU A 375 7.71 1.49 14.25
C GLU A 375 9.13 1.94 14.62
N LYS A 376 9.85 2.58 13.67
CA LYS A 376 11.24 3.03 13.89
C LYS A 376 11.33 4.26 14.79
N TYR A 377 10.34 5.15 14.74
CA TYR A 377 10.30 6.42 15.46
C TYR A 377 9.01 6.53 16.31
N PRO A 378 8.81 5.65 17.30
CA PRO A 378 7.56 5.60 18.07
C PRO A 378 7.31 6.86 18.90
N ASN A 379 8.37 7.62 19.20
CA ASN A 379 8.31 8.93 19.88
C ASN A 379 8.81 10.07 18.96
N GLY A 380 8.78 9.88 17.65
CA GLY A 380 9.26 10.85 16.66
C GLY A 380 8.42 12.13 16.61
N ALA A 381 9.00 13.21 16.09
CA ALA A 381 8.37 14.53 16.09
C ALA A 381 7.05 14.58 15.29
N ASN A 382 6.91 13.72 14.27
CA ASN A 382 5.74 13.64 13.39
C ASN A 382 4.88 12.40 13.66
N GLN A 383 5.04 11.73 14.81
CA GLN A 383 4.32 10.49 15.13
C GLN A 383 2.79 10.65 15.08
N ALA A 384 2.26 11.75 15.62
CA ALA A 384 0.82 12.02 15.59
C ALA A 384 0.29 12.18 14.15
N GLU A 385 0.95 13.03 13.34
CA GLU A 385 0.55 13.25 11.94
C GLU A 385 0.73 11.98 11.10
N ALA A 386 1.80 11.23 11.29
CA ALA A 386 2.02 9.96 10.60
C ALA A 386 0.91 8.94 10.90
N ARG A 387 0.45 8.86 12.15
CA ARG A 387 -0.67 7.99 12.55
C ARG A 387 -1.98 8.42 11.87
N GLU A 388 -2.25 9.72 11.78
CA GLU A 388 -3.44 10.23 11.12
C GLU A 388 -3.42 9.99 9.60
N LEU A 389 -2.28 10.19 8.96
CA LEU A 389 -2.09 9.86 7.53
C LEU A 389 -2.27 8.36 7.30
N LEU A 390 -1.75 7.51 8.20
CA LEU A 390 -1.89 6.07 8.12
C LEU A 390 -3.37 5.65 8.21
N ILE A 391 -4.15 6.25 9.11
CA ILE A 391 -5.61 6.04 9.18
C ILE A 391 -6.28 6.42 7.86
N GLY A 392 -5.90 7.56 7.27
CA GLY A 392 -6.40 7.99 5.97
C GLY A 392 -6.08 7.00 4.83
N VAL A 393 -4.87 6.43 4.83
CA VAL A 393 -4.44 5.38 3.89
C VAL A 393 -5.28 4.10 4.09
N MET A 394 -5.43 3.65 5.33
CA MET A 394 -6.19 2.45 5.68
C MET A 394 -7.68 2.59 5.33
N ALA A 395 -8.27 3.77 5.55
CA ALA A 395 -9.64 4.07 5.12
C ALA A 395 -9.83 3.98 3.59
N ARG A 396 -8.82 4.37 2.81
CA ARG A 396 -8.85 4.29 1.33
C ARG A 396 -8.66 2.87 0.80
N THR A 397 -7.94 2.03 1.54
CA THR A 397 -7.67 0.62 1.19
C THR A 397 -8.68 -0.35 1.78
N SER A 398 -9.78 0.16 2.34
CA SER A 398 -10.79 -0.65 3.04
C SER A 398 -10.21 -1.51 4.16
N ASN A 399 -9.10 -1.06 4.79
CA ASN A 399 -8.61 -1.61 6.05
C ASN A 399 -9.29 -0.89 7.22
N TYR A 400 -10.62 -1.04 7.30
CA TYR A 400 -11.43 -0.35 8.29
C TYR A 400 -11.23 -0.92 9.70
N LYS A 401 -10.88 -2.20 9.83
CA LYS A 401 -10.61 -2.84 11.12
C LYS A 401 -9.40 -2.20 11.81
N ASP A 402 -8.24 -2.13 11.15
CA ASP A 402 -7.03 -1.57 11.75
C ASP A 402 -7.12 -0.05 11.84
N ALA A 403 -7.74 0.60 10.85
CA ALA A 403 -8.03 2.03 10.92
C ALA A 403 -8.85 2.37 12.17
N LEU A 404 -9.86 1.56 12.50
CA LEU A 404 -10.70 1.76 13.68
C LEU A 404 -9.90 1.60 14.99
N VAL A 405 -8.98 0.63 15.05
CA VAL A 405 -8.09 0.44 16.21
C VAL A 405 -7.19 1.66 16.41
N LEU A 406 -6.54 2.14 15.34
CA LEU A 406 -5.70 3.34 15.41
C LEU A 406 -6.51 4.58 15.78
N LEU A 407 -7.72 4.69 15.23
CA LEU A 407 -8.66 5.78 15.49
C LEU A 407 -9.11 5.84 16.95
N ASP A 408 -9.46 4.69 17.54
CA ASP A 408 -9.84 4.59 18.95
C ASP A 408 -8.65 4.88 19.90
N GLY A 409 -7.42 4.76 19.40
CA GLY A 409 -6.20 5.14 20.11
C GLY A 409 -5.86 6.64 20.11
N ILE A 410 -6.59 7.48 19.37
CA ILE A 410 -6.32 8.93 19.28
C ILE A 410 -7.20 9.72 20.25
N LYS A 411 -6.57 10.35 21.26
CA LYS A 411 -7.28 11.17 22.25
C LYS A 411 -7.81 12.50 21.68
N ASN A 412 -7.02 13.16 20.83
CA ASN A 412 -7.32 14.49 20.26
C ASN A 412 -7.07 14.47 18.74
N PRO A 413 -7.99 13.90 17.93
CA PRO A 413 -7.79 13.82 16.49
C PRO A 413 -7.85 15.19 15.83
N SER A 414 -6.99 15.43 14.84
CA SER A 414 -7.05 16.63 14.00
C SER A 414 -8.37 16.71 13.22
N GLU A 415 -8.68 17.90 12.69
CA GLU A 415 -9.85 18.07 11.82
C GLU A 415 -9.78 17.19 10.56
N GLN A 416 -8.56 16.91 10.07
CA GLN A 416 -8.37 16.02 8.94
C GLN A 416 -8.63 14.56 9.34
N ALA A 417 -8.19 14.13 10.53
CA ALA A 417 -8.47 12.80 11.05
C ALA A 417 -9.98 12.57 11.27
N LYS A 418 -10.68 13.56 11.85
CA LYS A 418 -12.14 13.50 12.09
C LYS A 418 -12.95 13.26 10.81
N GLN A 419 -12.49 13.74 9.65
CA GLN A 419 -13.18 13.52 8.37
C GLN A 419 -13.20 12.06 7.92
N PHE A 420 -12.23 11.24 8.34
CA PHE A 420 -12.20 9.81 8.00
C PHE A 420 -13.10 8.96 8.89
N PHE A 421 -13.45 9.45 10.10
CA PHE A 421 -14.13 8.65 11.11
C PHE A 421 -15.45 8.04 10.63
N PRO A 422 -16.38 8.80 10.04
CA PRO A 422 -17.65 8.24 9.61
C PRO A 422 -17.49 7.18 8.52
N ALA A 423 -16.54 7.38 7.60
CA ALA A 423 -16.28 6.42 6.53
C ALA A 423 -15.69 5.10 7.06
N ILE A 424 -14.76 5.17 8.02
CA ILE A 424 -14.17 3.99 8.67
C ILE A 424 -15.23 3.23 9.47
N LEU A 425 -16.01 3.94 10.30
CA LEU A 425 -17.06 3.33 11.13
C LEU A 425 -18.13 2.67 10.26
N TYR A 426 -18.61 3.37 9.23
CA TYR A 426 -19.59 2.84 8.28
C TYR A 426 -19.02 1.64 7.51
N GLY A 427 -17.80 1.77 6.98
CA GLY A 427 -17.12 0.69 6.26
C GLY A 427 -17.01 -0.57 7.10
N ARG A 428 -16.50 -0.44 8.34
CA ARG A 428 -16.40 -1.56 9.28
C ARG A 428 -17.76 -2.13 9.68
N ALA A 429 -18.77 -1.28 9.87
CA ALA A 429 -20.12 -1.75 10.14
C ALA A 429 -20.69 -2.58 9.00
N THR A 430 -20.49 -2.17 7.74
CA THR A 430 -20.98 -2.95 6.59
C THR A 430 -20.24 -4.28 6.41
N GLU A 431 -18.95 -4.35 6.74
CA GLU A 431 -18.22 -5.63 6.81
C GLU A 431 -18.87 -6.56 7.84
N LEU A 432 -19.15 -6.06 9.04
CA LEU A 432 -19.80 -6.83 10.10
C LEU A 432 -21.23 -7.26 9.75
N VAL A 433 -21.98 -6.46 8.98
CA VAL A 433 -23.29 -6.87 8.47
C VAL A 433 -23.15 -8.05 7.51
N ASN A 434 -22.20 -7.97 6.56
CA ASN A 434 -21.93 -9.03 5.61
C ASN A 434 -21.44 -10.32 6.30
N ASP A 435 -20.69 -10.16 7.40
CA ASP A 435 -20.21 -11.29 8.23
C ASP A 435 -21.30 -11.82 9.19
N GLY A 436 -22.51 -11.26 9.18
CA GLY A 436 -23.63 -11.66 10.07
C GLY A 436 -23.47 -11.24 11.54
N ARG A 437 -22.47 -10.45 11.87
CA ARG A 437 -22.17 -9.93 13.22
C ARG A 437 -23.01 -8.68 13.53
N LEU A 438 -24.33 -8.84 13.44
CA LEU A 438 -25.30 -7.73 13.49
C LEU A 438 -25.21 -6.87 14.76
N PRO A 439 -25.00 -7.39 15.99
CA PRO A 439 -24.89 -6.55 17.19
C PRO A 439 -23.68 -5.59 17.16
N GLU A 440 -22.55 -6.05 16.63
CA GLU A 440 -21.34 -5.23 16.53
C GLU A 440 -21.46 -4.19 15.43
N ALA A 441 -22.07 -4.57 14.30
CA ALA A 441 -22.43 -3.63 13.25
C ALA A 441 -23.34 -2.52 13.79
N ASP A 442 -24.38 -2.87 14.56
CA ASP A 442 -25.34 -1.92 15.14
C ASP A 442 -24.65 -0.86 16.01
N ALA A 443 -23.67 -1.28 16.84
CA ALA A 443 -22.89 -0.39 17.69
C ALA A 443 -22.00 0.59 16.90
N LEU A 444 -21.40 0.14 15.80
CA LEU A 444 -20.59 1.01 14.94
C LEU A 444 -21.46 1.98 14.12
N LEU A 445 -22.65 1.57 13.70
CA LEU A 445 -23.61 2.46 13.05
C LEU A 445 -24.09 3.56 14.01
N ASP A 446 -24.30 3.25 15.30
CA ASP A 446 -24.61 4.27 16.32
C ASP A 446 -23.47 5.29 16.48
N ARG A 447 -22.21 4.83 16.45
CA ARG A 447 -21.04 5.72 16.43
C ARG A 447 -20.99 6.55 15.15
N THR A 448 -21.31 5.96 13.99
CA THR A 448 -21.36 6.65 12.69
C THR A 448 -22.36 7.80 12.70
N ILE A 449 -23.56 7.58 13.24
CA ILE A 449 -24.62 8.59 13.33
C ILE A 449 -24.22 9.76 14.24
N LYS A 450 -23.41 9.51 15.28
CA LYS A 450 -22.94 10.52 16.22
C LYS A 450 -21.66 11.25 15.78
N ALA A 451 -20.95 10.73 14.77
CA ALA A 451 -19.67 11.27 14.33
C ALA A 451 -19.82 12.61 13.59
N SER A 452 -18.88 13.54 13.79
CA SER A 452 -18.74 14.74 12.95
C SER A 452 -18.43 14.35 11.50
N TYR A 453 -18.78 15.21 10.53
CA TYR A 453 -18.54 14.99 9.09
C TYR A 453 -19.25 13.77 8.48
N ASN A 454 -20.30 13.26 9.12
CA ASN A 454 -20.99 12.03 8.68
C ASN A 454 -21.98 12.20 7.52
N GLN A 455 -22.12 13.40 6.94
CA GLN A 455 -23.15 13.69 5.92
C GLN A 455 -23.05 12.78 4.69
N GLN A 456 -21.87 12.21 4.42
CA GLN A 456 -21.67 11.27 3.32
C GLN A 456 -22.27 9.88 3.56
N VAL A 457 -22.24 9.40 4.80
CA VAL A 457 -22.63 8.02 5.16
C VAL A 457 -23.89 7.93 6.02
N LEU A 458 -24.35 9.05 6.59
CA LEU A 458 -25.47 9.07 7.54
C LEU A 458 -26.76 8.42 7.01
N PRO A 459 -27.24 8.74 5.79
CA PRO A 459 -28.43 8.05 5.25
C PRO A 459 -28.18 6.55 5.09
N LEU A 460 -26.99 6.16 4.60
CA LEU A 460 -26.63 4.77 4.42
C LEU A 460 -26.61 4.00 5.74
N ALA A 461 -26.13 4.65 6.81
CA ALA A 461 -26.14 4.08 8.16
C ALA A 461 -27.56 3.85 8.66
N TYR A 462 -28.49 4.78 8.41
CA TYR A 462 -29.90 4.58 8.76
C TYR A 462 -30.55 3.43 8.00
N PHE A 463 -30.25 3.25 6.71
CA PHE A 463 -30.73 2.08 5.98
C PHE A 463 -30.31 0.76 6.66
N TRP A 464 -29.03 0.63 6.99
CA TRP A 464 -28.52 -0.59 7.64
C TRP A 464 -29.04 -0.77 9.06
N LYS A 465 -29.23 0.31 9.83
CA LYS A 465 -29.93 0.24 11.12
C LYS A 465 -31.36 -0.30 10.95
N GLY A 466 -32.06 0.11 9.89
CA GLY A 466 -33.39 -0.40 9.52
C GLY A 466 -33.37 -1.88 9.18
N GLU A 467 -32.40 -2.31 8.38
CA GLU A 467 -32.20 -3.72 7.98
C GLU A 467 -31.90 -4.62 9.18
N ILE A 468 -30.95 -4.22 10.03
CA ILE A 468 -30.61 -4.95 11.25
C ILE A 468 -31.83 -5.06 12.18
N ALA A 469 -32.58 -3.97 12.34
CA ALA A 469 -33.78 -3.96 13.15
C ALA A 469 -34.87 -4.89 12.59
N PHE A 470 -35.11 -4.86 11.28
CA PHE A 470 -36.10 -5.72 10.61
C PHE A 470 -35.75 -7.20 10.78
N ARG A 471 -34.49 -7.59 10.52
CA ARG A 471 -34.00 -8.97 10.71
C ARG A 471 -34.05 -9.44 12.17
N SER A 472 -33.97 -8.50 13.11
CA SER A 472 -34.08 -8.78 14.54
C SER A 472 -35.52 -8.73 15.06
N ASN A 473 -36.53 -8.69 14.16
CA ASN A 473 -37.95 -8.51 14.49
C ASN A 473 -38.26 -7.25 15.33
N ARG A 474 -37.34 -6.26 15.34
CA ARG A 474 -37.53 -4.95 15.98
C ARG A 474 -38.22 -4.00 15.00
N PHE A 475 -39.48 -4.30 14.66
CA PHE A 475 -40.18 -3.61 13.58
C PHE A 475 -40.37 -2.10 13.82
N ASP A 476 -40.52 -1.63 15.07
CA ASP A 476 -40.60 -0.18 15.37
C ASP A 476 -39.29 0.56 15.08
N ASP A 477 -38.16 -0.04 15.43
CA ASP A 477 -36.85 0.51 15.08
C ASP A 477 -36.63 0.48 13.55
N ALA A 478 -37.02 -0.62 12.90
CA ALA A 478 -36.94 -0.74 11.45
C ALA A 478 -37.72 0.39 10.76
N ILE A 479 -38.96 0.64 11.22
CA ILE A 479 -39.83 1.72 10.73
C ILE A 479 -39.15 3.08 10.88
N ARG A 480 -38.64 3.38 12.07
CA ARG A 480 -37.95 4.65 12.35
C ARG A 480 -36.75 4.84 11.43
N TYR A 481 -35.85 3.86 11.37
CA TYR A 481 -34.59 4.01 10.64
C TYR A 481 -34.75 4.01 9.12
N TYR A 482 -35.66 3.21 8.55
CA TYR A 482 -35.96 3.34 7.12
C TYR A 482 -36.60 4.69 6.80
N SER A 483 -37.43 5.24 7.70
CA SER A 483 -38.01 6.57 7.53
C SER A 483 -36.95 7.68 7.57
N GLU A 484 -35.97 7.60 8.47
CA GLU A 484 -34.81 8.50 8.52
C GLU A 484 -33.95 8.42 7.26
N TYR A 485 -33.73 7.22 6.72
CA TYR A 485 -33.05 7.06 5.42
C TYR A 485 -33.80 7.76 4.29
N LEU A 486 -35.12 7.56 4.23
CA LEU A 486 -35.98 8.10 3.17
C LEU A 486 -36.14 9.63 3.24
N ALA A 487 -35.82 10.27 4.37
CA ALA A 487 -35.84 11.73 4.50
C ALA A 487 -34.73 12.43 3.68
N ALA A 488 -33.57 11.78 3.49
CA ALA A 488 -32.45 12.31 2.73
C ALA A 488 -31.65 11.17 2.05
N PRO A 489 -32.25 10.45 1.07
CA PRO A 489 -31.71 9.20 0.61
C PRO A 489 -30.39 9.37 -0.14
N LYS A 490 -29.47 8.44 0.11
CA LYS A 490 -28.30 8.21 -0.74
C LYS A 490 -28.34 6.81 -1.31
N VAL A 491 -27.88 6.69 -2.55
CA VAL A 491 -27.92 5.43 -3.28
C VAL A 491 -26.51 4.86 -3.37
N ASN A 492 -26.38 3.58 -3.05
CA ASN A 492 -25.26 2.74 -3.50
C ASN A 492 -25.85 1.41 -4.03
N SER A 493 -25.00 0.41 -4.28
CA SER A 493 -25.44 -0.86 -4.88
C SER A 493 -26.59 -1.53 -4.10
N GLU A 494 -26.49 -1.59 -2.77
CA GLU A 494 -27.42 -2.34 -1.92
C GLU A 494 -28.48 -1.43 -1.26
N VAL A 495 -28.09 -0.18 -0.99
CA VAL A 495 -28.91 0.83 -0.31
C VAL A 495 -29.58 1.72 -1.35
N ASN A 496 -30.90 1.62 -1.50
CA ASN A 496 -31.69 2.50 -2.36
C ASN A 496 -33.13 2.72 -1.82
N PRO A 497 -33.83 3.78 -2.24
CA PRO A 497 -35.20 4.07 -1.78
C PRO A 497 -36.20 2.95 -2.05
N ALA A 498 -36.09 2.24 -3.17
CA ALA A 498 -37.03 1.17 -3.50
C ALA A 498 -36.90 0.00 -2.51
N HIS A 499 -35.68 -0.42 -2.16
CA HIS A 499 -35.45 -1.42 -1.12
C HIS A 499 -35.94 -0.96 0.25
N ALA A 500 -35.71 0.31 0.61
CA ALA A 500 -36.18 0.85 1.89
C ALA A 500 -37.70 0.87 1.98
N HIS A 501 -38.40 1.33 0.93
CA HIS A 501 -39.87 1.30 0.87
C HIS A 501 -40.41 -0.14 0.89
N TYR A 502 -39.74 -1.07 0.20
CA TYR A 502 -40.12 -2.47 0.19
C TYR A 502 -40.04 -3.09 1.60
N ASN A 503 -38.90 -2.94 2.27
CA ASN A 503 -38.69 -3.49 3.62
C ASN A 503 -39.52 -2.76 4.68
N LEU A 504 -39.71 -1.45 4.53
CA LEU A 504 -40.61 -0.66 5.39
C LEU A 504 -42.07 -1.11 5.22
N GLY A 505 -42.50 -1.40 3.99
CA GLY A 505 -43.81 -1.99 3.69
C GLY A 505 -44.01 -3.32 4.41
N TYR A 506 -43.01 -4.20 4.36
CA TYR A 506 -43.04 -5.46 5.10
C TYR A 506 -43.00 -5.27 6.62
N ALA A 507 -42.23 -4.31 7.14
CA ALA A 507 -42.19 -4.00 8.57
C ALA A 507 -43.58 -3.58 9.06
N TYR A 508 -44.26 -2.70 8.33
CA TYR A 508 -45.64 -2.33 8.61
C TYR A 508 -46.62 -3.50 8.44
N LEU A 509 -46.46 -4.32 7.41
CA LEU A 509 -47.31 -5.50 7.16
C LEU A 509 -47.22 -6.50 8.31
N LYS A 510 -46.01 -6.77 8.83
CA LYS A 510 -45.77 -7.65 9.98
C LYS A 510 -46.33 -7.09 11.28
N LYS A 511 -46.45 -5.77 11.38
CA LYS A 511 -47.17 -5.09 12.47
C LYS A 511 -48.67 -4.98 12.24
N GLU A 512 -49.18 -5.58 11.16
CA GLU A 512 -50.59 -5.49 10.74
C GLU A 512 -51.06 -4.04 10.51
N GLN A 513 -50.11 -3.13 10.25
CA GLN A 513 -50.35 -1.72 9.94
C GLN A 513 -50.56 -1.57 8.44
N TYR A 514 -51.65 -2.17 7.96
CA TYR A 514 -51.92 -2.35 6.53
C TYR A 514 -51.99 -1.03 5.75
N GLN A 515 -52.50 0.06 6.34
CA GLN A 515 -52.59 1.36 5.67
C GLN A 515 -51.21 1.95 5.36
N GLN A 516 -50.30 1.87 6.33
CA GLN A 516 -48.91 2.30 6.16
C GLN A 516 -48.17 1.36 5.21
N ALA A 517 -48.29 0.04 5.42
CA ALA A 517 -47.66 -0.97 4.58
C ALA A 517 -47.99 -0.76 3.09
N MET A 518 -49.26 -0.56 2.80
CA MET A 518 -49.78 -0.25 1.48
C MET A 518 -49.13 1.00 0.88
N GLY A 519 -49.10 2.10 1.63
CA GLY A 519 -48.50 3.36 1.16
C GLY A 519 -47.02 3.22 0.81
N GLU A 520 -46.30 2.32 1.47
CA GLU A 520 -44.89 2.04 1.15
C GLU A 520 -44.75 1.10 -0.05
N PHE A 521 -45.56 0.04 -0.12
CA PHE A 521 -45.56 -0.84 -1.28
C PHE A 521 -45.98 -0.12 -2.56
N GLU A 522 -46.92 0.84 -2.51
CA GLU A 522 -47.34 1.66 -3.67
C GLU A 522 -46.16 2.47 -4.26
N LYS A 523 -45.18 2.87 -3.44
CA LYS A 523 -43.97 3.58 -3.90
C LYS A 523 -43.00 2.67 -4.64
N VAL A 524 -43.11 1.36 -4.48
CA VAL A 524 -42.29 0.33 -5.15
C VAL A 524 -43.01 -0.24 -6.37
N ALA A 525 -44.31 -0.50 -6.24
CA ALA A 525 -45.11 -1.24 -7.20
C ALA A 525 -45.16 -0.64 -8.62
N GLY A 526 -45.08 0.70 -8.73
CA GLY A 526 -45.00 1.41 -10.00
C GLY A 526 -46.22 1.20 -10.92
N LYS A 527 -46.08 1.57 -12.21
CA LYS A 527 -47.14 1.34 -13.21
C LYS A 527 -47.09 -0.12 -13.68
N PRO A 528 -48.21 -0.85 -13.63
CA PRO A 528 -48.22 -2.24 -14.05
C PRO A 528 -48.04 -2.32 -15.58
N THR A 529 -47.06 -3.11 -16.02
CA THR A 529 -46.84 -3.47 -17.42
C THR A 529 -46.44 -4.93 -17.52
N PRO A 530 -46.53 -5.58 -18.69
CA PRO A 530 -46.07 -6.96 -18.85
C PRO A 530 -44.56 -7.18 -18.57
N ARG A 531 -43.74 -6.11 -18.50
CA ARG A 531 -42.28 -6.19 -18.27
C ARG A 531 -41.85 -5.67 -16.89
N THR A 532 -42.78 -5.45 -15.95
CA THR A 532 -42.49 -4.98 -14.59
C THR A 532 -41.58 -5.97 -13.84
N GLY A 533 -40.64 -5.49 -13.03
CA GLY A 533 -39.69 -6.33 -12.29
C GLY A 533 -40.33 -7.11 -11.13
N SER A 534 -39.64 -8.12 -10.62
CA SER A 534 -40.22 -9.06 -9.64
C SER A 534 -40.52 -8.43 -8.29
N VAL A 535 -39.70 -7.48 -7.83
CA VAL A 535 -39.90 -6.76 -6.56
C VAL A 535 -41.12 -5.85 -6.68
N GLU A 536 -41.28 -5.17 -7.82
CA GLU A 536 -42.41 -4.30 -8.10
C GLU A 536 -43.71 -5.09 -8.27
N GLN A 537 -43.66 -6.25 -8.93
CA GLN A 537 -44.82 -7.16 -9.03
C GLN A 537 -45.26 -7.66 -7.65
N ASP A 538 -44.32 -8.07 -6.79
CA ASP A 538 -44.61 -8.51 -5.43
C ASP A 538 -45.18 -7.37 -4.59
N ALA A 539 -44.55 -6.19 -4.62
CA ALA A 539 -45.08 -5.01 -3.94
C ALA A 539 -46.51 -4.68 -4.42
N TYR A 540 -46.78 -4.77 -5.72
CA TYR A 540 -48.11 -4.55 -6.29
C TYR A 540 -49.15 -5.57 -5.76
N ALA A 541 -48.76 -6.84 -5.63
CA ALA A 541 -49.60 -7.86 -5.00
C ALA A 541 -49.82 -7.57 -3.52
N ARG A 542 -48.79 -7.13 -2.79
CA ARG A 542 -48.91 -6.73 -1.38
C ARG A 542 -49.79 -5.50 -1.19
N VAL A 543 -49.83 -4.56 -2.14
CA VAL A 543 -50.82 -3.46 -2.13
C VAL A 543 -52.23 -4.02 -2.18
N ALA A 544 -52.49 -5.00 -3.06
CA ALA A 544 -53.79 -5.66 -3.15
C ALA A 544 -54.14 -6.41 -1.87
N ASP A 545 -53.18 -7.16 -1.29
CA ASP A 545 -53.32 -7.85 -0.01
C ASP A 545 -53.63 -6.85 1.12
N CYS A 546 -52.94 -5.70 1.18
CA CYS A 546 -53.21 -4.68 2.20
C CYS A 546 -54.60 -4.07 2.05
N TYR A 547 -55.07 -3.79 0.83
CA TYR A 547 -56.44 -3.35 0.62
C TYR A 547 -57.46 -4.43 1.03
N TYR A 548 -57.14 -5.70 0.79
CA TYR A 548 -57.97 -6.84 1.21
C TYR A 548 -58.07 -6.93 2.73
N MET A 549 -56.95 -6.88 3.43
CA MET A 549 -56.89 -6.95 4.91
C MET A 549 -57.58 -5.75 5.57
N GLN A 550 -57.53 -4.58 4.94
CA GLN A 550 -58.27 -3.39 5.38
C GLN A 550 -59.75 -3.41 5.01
N ARG A 551 -60.22 -4.49 4.38
CA ARG A 551 -61.59 -4.66 3.92
C ARG A 551 -62.02 -3.63 2.86
N ASN A 552 -61.06 -2.96 2.21
CA ASN A 552 -61.31 -2.11 1.05
C ASN A 552 -61.33 -2.95 -0.23
N TYR A 553 -62.34 -3.79 -0.27
CA TYR A 553 -62.57 -4.76 -1.32
C TYR A 553 -62.66 -4.17 -2.73
N PRO A 554 -63.27 -2.99 -2.99
CA PRO A 554 -63.27 -2.41 -4.33
C PRO A 554 -61.87 -2.10 -4.85
N LYS A 555 -61.00 -1.54 -4.00
CA LYS A 555 -59.62 -1.25 -4.39
C LYS A 555 -58.79 -2.52 -4.50
N ALA A 556 -58.90 -3.44 -3.55
CA ALA A 556 -58.22 -4.73 -3.63
C ALA A 556 -58.56 -5.44 -4.96
N GLY A 557 -59.86 -5.48 -5.30
CA GLY A 557 -60.33 -6.03 -6.58
C GLY A 557 -59.72 -5.33 -7.79
N PHE A 558 -59.61 -4.00 -7.80
CA PHE A 558 -58.95 -3.26 -8.89
C PHE A 558 -57.48 -3.67 -9.07
N TYR A 559 -56.72 -3.78 -7.99
CA TYR A 559 -55.30 -4.16 -8.06
C TYR A 559 -55.15 -5.62 -8.52
N TYR A 560 -55.93 -6.54 -7.99
CA TYR A 560 -55.96 -7.93 -8.48
C TYR A 560 -56.32 -8.00 -9.97
N ASP A 561 -57.26 -7.18 -10.43
CA ASP A 561 -57.61 -7.10 -11.85
C ASP A 561 -56.44 -6.63 -12.73
N GLN A 562 -55.62 -5.71 -12.25
CA GLN A 562 -54.42 -5.28 -13.00
C GLN A 562 -53.37 -6.39 -13.11
N ILE A 563 -53.19 -7.19 -12.06
CA ILE A 563 -52.27 -8.35 -12.09
C ILE A 563 -52.72 -9.34 -13.17
N ILE A 564 -54.03 -9.64 -13.20
CA ILE A 564 -54.66 -10.52 -14.18
C ILE A 564 -54.52 -9.94 -15.60
N LEU A 565 -54.82 -8.66 -15.79
CA LEU A 565 -54.83 -8.00 -17.10
C LEU A 565 -53.43 -7.92 -17.74
N ASN A 566 -52.38 -7.81 -16.91
CA ASN A 566 -51.00 -7.79 -17.37
C ASN A 566 -50.36 -9.18 -17.48
N ALA A 567 -51.13 -10.25 -17.24
CA ALA A 567 -50.69 -11.64 -17.29
C ALA A 567 -49.45 -11.92 -16.42
N TRP A 568 -49.38 -11.31 -15.24
CA TRP A 568 -48.27 -11.52 -14.31
C TRP A 568 -48.30 -12.91 -13.67
N PRO A 569 -47.15 -13.42 -13.18
CA PRO A 569 -47.08 -14.75 -12.59
C PRO A 569 -48.12 -15.01 -11.48
N ALA A 570 -48.53 -13.99 -10.73
CA ALA A 570 -49.53 -14.08 -9.66
C ALA A 570 -51.00 -13.92 -10.13
N SER A 571 -51.30 -14.06 -11.42
CA SER A 571 -52.66 -13.82 -11.97
C SER A 571 -53.71 -14.80 -11.45
N ASP A 572 -53.33 -16.05 -11.21
CA ASP A 572 -54.22 -17.06 -10.65
C ASP A 572 -54.51 -16.79 -9.16
N TYR A 573 -53.48 -16.43 -8.38
CA TYR A 573 -53.64 -15.94 -7.01
C TYR A 573 -54.55 -14.70 -6.94
N ALA A 574 -54.32 -13.72 -7.80
CA ALA A 574 -55.16 -12.52 -7.88
C ALA A 574 -56.61 -12.85 -8.24
N GLY A 575 -56.82 -13.79 -9.19
CA GLY A 575 -58.15 -14.26 -9.55
C GLY A 575 -58.87 -14.94 -8.40
N PHE A 576 -58.15 -15.76 -7.63
CA PHE A 576 -58.68 -16.43 -6.45
C PHE A 576 -59.08 -15.40 -5.38
N GLN A 577 -58.19 -14.45 -5.06
CA GLN A 577 -58.49 -13.41 -4.08
C GLN A 577 -59.66 -12.52 -4.49
N LYS A 578 -59.79 -12.19 -5.78
CA LYS A 578 -60.95 -11.46 -6.30
C LYS A 578 -62.26 -12.23 -6.06
N ALA A 579 -62.25 -13.55 -6.21
CA ALA A 579 -63.42 -14.36 -5.96
C ALA A 579 -63.75 -14.43 -4.45
N MET A 580 -62.73 -14.52 -3.59
CA MET A 580 -62.90 -14.43 -2.14
C MET A 580 -63.53 -13.10 -1.72
N ILE A 581 -63.11 -11.99 -2.34
CA ILE A 581 -63.71 -10.66 -2.13
C ILE A 581 -65.20 -10.67 -2.47
N ALA A 582 -65.58 -11.19 -3.64
CA ALA A 582 -66.97 -11.16 -4.07
C ALA A 582 -67.90 -11.93 -3.10
N GLY A 583 -67.40 -13.00 -2.50
CA GLY A 583 -68.17 -13.90 -1.62
C GLY A 583 -68.59 -13.30 -0.30
N ILE A 584 -68.00 -12.18 0.08
CA ILE A 584 -68.29 -11.49 1.35
C ILE A 584 -69.73 -11.02 1.41
N SER A 585 -70.30 -10.62 0.29
CA SER A 585 -71.70 -10.15 0.20
C SER A 585 -72.52 -10.89 -0.85
N LYS A 586 -71.85 -11.54 -1.80
CA LYS A 586 -72.49 -12.22 -2.93
C LYS A 586 -71.88 -13.62 -3.06
N PRO A 587 -72.27 -14.59 -2.22
CA PRO A 587 -71.78 -15.97 -2.30
C PRO A 587 -71.91 -16.56 -3.70
N ALA A 588 -73.02 -16.27 -4.40
CA ALA A 588 -73.23 -16.70 -5.78
C ALA A 588 -72.19 -16.13 -6.76
N GLU A 589 -71.74 -14.89 -6.56
CA GLU A 589 -70.72 -14.27 -7.40
C GLU A 589 -69.32 -14.82 -7.12
N LYS A 590 -68.98 -15.16 -5.86
CA LYS A 590 -67.75 -15.90 -5.54
C LYS A 590 -67.69 -17.21 -6.28
N ILE A 591 -68.77 -17.99 -6.25
CA ILE A 591 -68.84 -19.27 -6.93
C ILE A 591 -68.65 -19.08 -8.44
N ARG A 592 -69.33 -18.10 -9.04
CA ARG A 592 -69.16 -17.76 -10.47
C ARG A 592 -67.70 -17.43 -10.83
N LEU A 593 -67.03 -16.62 -10.01
CA LEU A 593 -65.65 -16.20 -10.26
C LEU A 593 -64.64 -17.34 -10.05
N LEU A 594 -64.81 -18.16 -9.02
CA LEU A 594 -63.97 -19.35 -8.80
C LEU A 594 -64.12 -20.35 -9.96
N GLN A 595 -65.34 -20.57 -10.45
CA GLN A 595 -65.57 -21.37 -11.66
C GLN A 595 -64.93 -20.75 -12.92
N GLN A 596 -64.96 -19.41 -13.04
CA GLN A 596 -64.28 -18.72 -14.13
C GLN A 596 -62.75 -18.89 -14.05
N LEU A 597 -62.16 -18.79 -12.86
CA LEU A 597 -60.75 -19.07 -12.61
C LEU A 597 -60.40 -20.49 -13.04
N GLN A 598 -61.24 -21.47 -12.74
CA GLN A 598 -61.04 -22.84 -13.17
C GLN A 598 -61.03 -22.99 -14.69
N LYS A 599 -61.89 -22.26 -15.40
CA LYS A 599 -61.94 -22.29 -16.86
C LYS A 599 -60.73 -21.61 -17.50
N GLN A 600 -60.24 -20.50 -16.93
CA GLN A 600 -59.16 -19.69 -17.52
C GLN A 600 -57.76 -20.19 -17.13
N TYR A 601 -57.62 -20.69 -15.91
CA TYR A 601 -56.35 -21.14 -15.32
C TYR A 601 -56.47 -22.61 -14.87
N GLY A 602 -57.00 -23.48 -15.73
CA GLY A 602 -57.29 -24.89 -15.39
C GLY A 602 -56.08 -25.74 -15.01
N GLN A 603 -54.86 -25.18 -15.05
CA GLN A 603 -53.62 -25.80 -14.58
C GLN A 603 -53.05 -25.10 -13.31
N SER A 604 -53.76 -24.13 -12.73
CA SER A 604 -53.34 -23.43 -11.51
C SER A 604 -53.33 -24.37 -10.32
N SER A 605 -52.36 -24.19 -9.43
CA SER A 605 -52.31 -24.91 -8.16
C SER A 605 -53.45 -24.55 -7.20
N LEU A 606 -54.17 -23.44 -7.45
CA LEU A 606 -55.30 -22.98 -6.64
C LEU A 606 -56.66 -23.57 -7.07
N ILE A 607 -56.69 -24.45 -8.08
CA ILE A 607 -57.93 -25.13 -8.52
C ILE A 607 -58.59 -25.96 -7.41
N PRO A 608 -57.84 -26.74 -6.61
CA PRO A 608 -58.40 -27.46 -5.48
C PRO A 608 -58.91 -26.51 -4.40
N ASP A 609 -58.18 -25.43 -4.08
CA ASP A 609 -58.61 -24.37 -3.16
C ASP A 609 -59.92 -23.74 -3.63
N ALA A 610 -60.04 -23.45 -4.92
CA ALA A 610 -61.24 -22.87 -5.50
C ALA A 610 -62.45 -23.80 -5.35
N ASN A 611 -62.30 -25.09 -5.63
CA ASN A 611 -63.39 -26.05 -5.41
C ASN A 611 -63.73 -26.21 -3.93
N MET A 612 -62.74 -26.15 -3.05
CA MET A 612 -62.95 -26.34 -1.62
C MET A 612 -63.67 -25.12 -1.04
N GLU A 613 -63.29 -23.93 -1.47
CA GLU A 613 -63.95 -22.69 -1.09
C GLU A 613 -65.38 -22.60 -1.63
N ILE A 614 -65.66 -23.10 -2.84
CA ILE A 614 -67.03 -23.23 -3.33
C ILE A 614 -67.83 -24.18 -2.42
N ALA A 615 -67.30 -25.36 -2.12
CA ALA A 615 -67.97 -26.34 -1.28
C ALA A 615 -68.21 -25.81 0.15
N ASN A 616 -67.19 -25.22 0.78
CA ASN A 616 -67.30 -24.62 2.11
C ASN A 616 -68.33 -23.49 2.15
N THR A 617 -68.42 -22.70 1.08
CA THR A 617 -69.44 -21.64 0.98
C THR A 617 -70.85 -22.23 0.96
N TYR A 618 -71.06 -23.40 0.35
CA TYR A 618 -72.33 -24.12 0.42
C TYR A 618 -72.56 -24.81 1.78
N LEU A 619 -71.53 -25.42 2.39
CA LEU A 619 -71.63 -26.06 3.72
C LEU A 619 -71.96 -25.04 4.83
N ALA A 620 -71.36 -23.85 4.78
CA ALA A 620 -71.60 -22.80 5.75
C ALA A 620 -73.02 -22.19 5.66
N ASP A 621 -73.62 -22.20 4.46
CA ASP A 621 -75.01 -21.80 4.24
C ASP A 621 -75.99 -22.96 4.52
N GLU A 622 -75.49 -24.02 5.18
CA GLU A 622 -76.16 -25.30 5.49
C GLU A 622 -76.80 -25.98 4.29
N LYS A 623 -76.40 -25.56 3.09
CA LYS A 623 -76.73 -26.15 1.80
C LYS A 623 -75.77 -27.29 1.55
N PHE A 624 -75.81 -28.24 2.48
CA PHE A 624 -74.91 -29.39 2.53
C PHE A 624 -74.96 -30.20 1.23
N ARG A 625 -76.11 -30.25 0.56
CA ARG A 625 -76.30 -30.97 -0.71
C ARG A 625 -75.62 -30.30 -1.89
N GLU A 626 -75.69 -28.97 -1.99
CA GLU A 626 -75.11 -28.17 -3.07
C GLU A 626 -73.58 -28.12 -3.00
N ALA A 627 -72.98 -28.38 -1.84
CA ALA A 627 -71.54 -28.48 -1.67
C ALA A 627 -70.93 -29.73 -2.33
N LEU A 628 -71.67 -30.85 -2.34
CA LEU A 628 -71.16 -32.17 -2.70
C LEU A 628 -70.57 -32.27 -4.12
N PRO A 629 -71.13 -31.66 -5.19
CA PRO A 629 -70.52 -31.73 -6.53
C PRO A 629 -69.10 -31.19 -6.59
N PHE A 630 -68.78 -30.16 -5.80
CA PHE A 630 -67.46 -29.52 -5.79
C PHE A 630 -66.47 -30.29 -4.90
N LEU A 631 -66.93 -30.82 -3.77
CA LEU A 631 -66.17 -31.80 -2.98
C LEU A 631 -65.83 -33.02 -3.85
N ASN A 632 -66.81 -33.54 -4.59
CA ASN A 632 -66.61 -34.66 -5.50
C ASN A 632 -65.70 -34.31 -6.67
N ALA A 633 -65.70 -33.07 -7.16
CA ALA A 633 -64.78 -32.62 -8.19
C ALA A 633 -63.32 -32.66 -7.69
N ILE A 634 -63.07 -32.19 -6.46
CA ILE A 634 -61.76 -32.32 -5.79
C ILE A 634 -61.36 -33.79 -5.68
N VAL A 635 -62.28 -34.64 -5.21
CA VAL A 635 -62.06 -36.08 -5.09
C VAL A 635 -61.71 -36.73 -6.43
N ARG A 636 -62.34 -36.31 -7.52
CA ARG A 636 -62.12 -36.87 -8.87
C ARG A 636 -60.87 -36.32 -9.55
N ASP A 637 -60.46 -35.09 -9.25
CA ASP A 637 -59.30 -34.45 -9.87
C ASP A 637 -57.98 -35.06 -9.38
N PRO A 638 -57.13 -35.65 -10.24
CA PRO A 638 -55.86 -36.26 -9.82
C PRO A 638 -54.89 -35.28 -9.15
N GLY A 639 -54.90 -34.00 -9.53
CA GLY A 639 -53.98 -32.97 -9.01
C GLY A 639 -54.37 -32.44 -7.62
N SER A 640 -55.61 -32.68 -7.19
CA SER A 640 -56.20 -32.18 -5.94
C SER A 640 -55.81 -32.99 -4.69
N GLY A 641 -54.75 -33.80 -4.76
CA GLY A 641 -54.44 -34.86 -3.79
C GLY A 641 -54.49 -34.43 -2.31
N GLY A 642 -53.98 -33.23 -1.99
CA GLY A 642 -53.98 -32.68 -0.62
C GLY A 642 -55.34 -32.21 -0.09
N TYR A 643 -56.31 -32.01 -0.98
CA TYR A 643 -57.66 -31.55 -0.63
C TYR A 643 -58.70 -32.68 -0.66
N LYS A 644 -58.40 -33.84 -1.28
CA LYS A 644 -59.36 -34.97 -1.34
C LYS A 644 -59.75 -35.48 0.04
N PRO A 645 -58.83 -35.68 0.98
CA PRO A 645 -59.20 -36.05 2.34
C PRO A 645 -60.15 -35.09 3.05
N LYS A 646 -59.87 -33.78 2.95
CA LYS A 646 -60.76 -32.72 3.42
C LYS A 646 -62.11 -32.82 2.73
N ALA A 647 -62.12 -33.07 1.43
CA ALA A 647 -63.36 -33.23 0.72
C ALA A 647 -64.18 -34.44 1.18
N TYR A 648 -63.55 -35.58 1.47
CA TYR A 648 -64.24 -36.76 2.02
C TYR A 648 -64.68 -36.59 3.48
N LEU A 649 -63.87 -35.96 4.33
CA LEU A 649 -64.24 -35.68 5.72
C LEU A 649 -65.32 -34.62 5.79
N SER A 650 -65.17 -33.52 5.08
CA SER A 650 -66.21 -32.49 5.01
C SER A 650 -67.48 -33.04 4.38
N ALA A 651 -67.41 -33.97 3.42
CA ALA A 651 -68.58 -34.72 2.98
C ALA A 651 -69.16 -35.61 4.10
N GLY A 652 -68.34 -36.33 4.86
CA GLY A 652 -68.79 -37.17 5.98
C GLY A 652 -69.38 -36.40 7.15
N ILE A 653 -68.80 -35.26 7.50
CA ILE A 653 -69.32 -34.30 8.49
C ILE A 653 -70.61 -33.65 7.97
N ALA A 654 -70.67 -33.29 6.69
CA ALA A 654 -71.90 -32.78 6.08
C ALA A 654 -73.02 -33.84 6.13
N TYR A 655 -72.70 -35.12 5.92
CA TYR A 655 -73.65 -36.21 6.14
C TYR A 655 -73.95 -36.45 7.64
N PHE A 656 -73.00 -36.30 8.57
CA PHE A 656 -73.20 -36.42 10.03
C PHE A 656 -74.16 -35.35 10.56
N ASN A 657 -74.01 -34.10 10.11
CA ASN A 657 -74.84 -32.96 10.52
C ASN A 657 -76.20 -32.91 9.80
N LEU A 658 -76.37 -33.68 8.73
CA LEU A 658 -77.69 -34.07 8.23
C LEU A 658 -78.31 -35.21 9.08
N ASP A 659 -77.85 -35.35 10.35
CA ASP A 659 -78.11 -36.40 11.35
C ASP A 659 -77.94 -37.84 10.82
N ASN A 660 -77.06 -37.99 9.84
CA ASN A 660 -76.86 -39.26 9.17
C ASN A 660 -75.47 -39.82 9.47
N ASN A 661 -75.29 -40.26 10.72
CA ASN A 661 -74.07 -40.89 11.22
C ASN A 661 -73.66 -42.12 10.39
N ALA A 662 -74.58 -42.72 9.62
CA ALA A 662 -74.29 -43.85 8.75
C ALA A 662 -73.60 -43.44 7.44
N GLU A 663 -74.14 -42.47 6.71
CA GLU A 663 -73.43 -41.92 5.54
C GLU A 663 -72.16 -41.16 5.98
N ALA A 664 -72.15 -40.57 7.19
CA ALA A 664 -70.94 -40.03 7.81
C ALA A 664 -69.89 -41.12 8.01
N LEU A 665 -70.21 -42.20 8.72
CA LEU A 665 -69.31 -43.33 8.89
C LEU A 665 -68.95 -43.97 7.56
N LYS A 666 -69.78 -43.90 6.51
CA LYS A 666 -69.45 -44.39 5.17
C LYS A 666 -68.48 -43.48 4.44
N GLN A 667 -68.65 -42.16 4.49
CA GLN A 667 -67.66 -41.24 3.94
C GLN A 667 -66.37 -41.31 4.75
N PHE A 668 -66.45 -41.44 6.07
CA PHE A 668 -65.33 -41.71 6.96
C PHE A 668 -64.70 -43.06 6.64
N ASN A 669 -65.48 -44.08 6.25
CA ASN A 669 -64.96 -45.38 5.84
C ASN A 669 -64.35 -45.33 4.43
N GLU A 670 -64.98 -44.66 3.46
CA GLU A 670 -64.41 -44.42 2.13
C GLU A 670 -63.15 -43.57 2.23
N LEU A 671 -63.13 -42.57 3.12
CA LEU A 671 -61.94 -41.84 3.51
C LEU A 671 -60.92 -42.79 4.14
N LEU A 672 -61.33 -43.64 5.08
CA LEU A 672 -60.48 -44.64 5.73
C LEU A 672 -60.08 -45.82 4.83
N GLN A 673 -60.65 -45.97 3.63
CA GLN A 673 -60.38 -47.04 2.66
C GLN A 673 -59.62 -46.54 1.44
N LEU A 674 -60.05 -45.41 0.87
CA LEU A 674 -59.49 -44.75 -0.31
C LEU A 674 -58.35 -43.81 0.07
N TYR A 675 -58.40 -43.19 1.26
CA TYR A 675 -57.33 -42.35 1.83
C TYR A 675 -57.04 -42.71 3.30
N PRO A 676 -56.85 -44.00 3.67
CA PRO A 676 -56.71 -44.55 5.04
C PRO A 676 -55.73 -43.84 5.98
N HIS A 677 -54.93 -42.94 5.44
CA HIS A 677 -53.76 -42.33 6.05
C HIS A 677 -53.76 -40.79 5.92
N SER A 678 -54.86 -40.17 5.47
CA SER A 678 -54.95 -38.71 5.48
C SER A 678 -55.25 -38.16 6.89
N PRO A 679 -54.87 -36.90 7.22
CA PRO A 679 -55.16 -36.30 8.53
C PRO A 679 -56.65 -36.36 8.89
N GLU A 680 -57.47 -36.16 7.87
CA GLU A 680 -58.91 -36.22 7.95
C GLU A 680 -59.44 -37.66 8.06
N ALA A 681 -58.67 -38.69 7.68
CA ALA A 681 -59.02 -40.09 7.93
C ALA A 681 -58.82 -40.47 9.39
N ASP A 682 -57.80 -39.94 10.05
CA ASP A 682 -57.68 -40.06 11.50
C ASP A 682 -58.73 -39.18 12.20
N GLU A 683 -59.04 -37.98 11.71
CA GLU A 683 -60.17 -37.20 12.23
C GLU A 683 -61.52 -37.89 11.98
N ALA A 684 -61.66 -38.69 10.93
CA ALA A 684 -62.81 -39.54 10.69
C ALA A 684 -62.82 -40.78 11.60
N LEU A 685 -61.64 -41.36 11.89
CA LEU A 685 -61.45 -42.43 12.86
C LEU A 685 -61.51 -41.92 14.30
N ASP A 686 -61.28 -40.63 14.55
CA ASP A 686 -61.25 -39.92 15.83
C ASP A 686 -62.57 -39.22 16.11
N ASN A 687 -63.30 -38.76 15.10
CA ASN A 687 -64.74 -38.56 15.25
C ASN A 687 -65.36 -39.92 15.54
N ALA A 688 -64.90 -41.01 14.91
CA ALA A 688 -65.29 -42.35 15.32
C ALA A 688 -64.73 -42.77 16.71
N ARG A 689 -63.50 -42.41 17.13
CA ARG A 689 -62.80 -42.80 18.38
C ARG A 689 -63.19 -41.92 19.56
N ALA A 690 -63.45 -40.64 19.38
CA ALA A 690 -63.93 -39.69 20.39
C ALA A 690 -65.35 -40.08 20.78
N ILE A 691 -66.17 -40.47 19.79
CA ILE A 691 -67.39 -41.25 20.00
C ILE A 691 -67.11 -42.54 20.85
N TYR A 692 -65.87 -43.05 20.97
CA TYR A 692 -65.44 -44.19 21.83
C TYR A 692 -64.50 -43.87 23.06
N LEU A 693 -63.79 -42.73 23.18
CA LEU A 693 -62.76 -42.35 24.19
C LEU A 693 -63.31 -41.37 25.24
N GLU A 694 -64.26 -40.49 24.86
CA GLU A 694 -65.08 -39.73 25.83
C GLU A 694 -65.89 -40.66 26.73
N GLU A 695 -66.15 -41.89 26.28
CA GLU A 695 -66.79 -42.93 27.06
C GLU A 695 -65.82 -43.80 27.89
N GLY A 696 -64.51 -43.48 27.93
CA GLY A 696 -63.47 -44.15 28.76
C GLY A 696 -63.01 -45.54 28.30
N LYS A 697 -63.34 -45.94 27.07
CA LYS A 697 -63.29 -47.33 26.60
C LYS A 697 -62.23 -47.56 25.54
N SER A 698 -61.03 -47.19 25.93
CA SER A 698 -59.86 -47.24 25.09
C SER A 698 -59.40 -48.64 24.69
N SER A 699 -60.03 -49.68 25.25
CA SER A 699 -59.86 -51.10 24.92
C SER A 699 -60.99 -51.66 24.02
N GLU A 700 -61.99 -50.84 23.65
CA GLU A 700 -63.17 -51.24 22.84
C GLU A 700 -63.18 -50.57 21.46
N TYR A 701 -62.74 -49.31 21.39
CA TYR A 701 -62.16 -48.73 20.16
C TYR A 701 -61.18 -49.71 19.51
N VAL A 702 -60.49 -50.48 20.36
CA VAL A 702 -59.57 -51.54 19.99
C VAL A 702 -60.14 -52.62 19.09
N ALA A 703 -61.38 -53.00 19.33
CA ALA A 703 -62.06 -54.03 18.57
C ALA A 703 -62.81 -53.47 17.34
N PHE A 704 -63.40 -52.26 17.42
CA PHE A 704 -64.06 -51.60 16.28
C PHE A 704 -63.07 -51.27 15.17
N SER A 705 -61.97 -50.65 15.60
CA SER A 705 -60.79 -50.47 14.80
C SER A 705 -60.48 -51.85 14.19
N LYS A 706 -60.31 -52.93 14.99
CA LYS A 706 -59.97 -54.26 14.47
C LYS A 706 -60.85 -54.79 13.34
N LYS A 707 -62.17 -54.56 13.39
CA LYS A 707 -63.15 -55.01 12.37
C LYS A 707 -63.14 -54.18 11.07
N MET A 708 -62.81 -52.89 11.12
CA MET A 708 -62.52 -52.10 9.90
C MET A 708 -61.12 -52.44 9.35
N GLY A 709 -60.67 -53.67 9.66
CA GLY A 709 -59.33 -54.18 9.51
C GLY A 709 -58.29 -53.54 10.43
N ARG A 710 -58.65 -52.56 11.26
CA ARG A 710 -57.71 -51.75 12.06
C ARG A 710 -57.39 -52.39 13.41
N ASP A 711 -56.71 -53.52 13.38
CA ASP A 711 -56.41 -54.30 14.58
C ASP A 711 -55.76 -53.49 15.74
N ILE A 712 -56.46 -53.45 16.89
CA ILE A 712 -56.04 -53.21 18.29
C ILE A 712 -54.72 -53.78 18.75
N SER A 713 -53.65 -53.45 18.06
CA SER A 713 -52.36 -54.06 18.28
C SER A 713 -51.76 -53.69 19.62
N SER A 714 -50.76 -54.46 20.07
CA SER A 714 -49.85 -54.05 21.16
C SER A 714 -49.29 -52.64 20.92
N ALA A 715 -49.19 -52.22 19.65
CA ALA A 715 -48.76 -50.89 19.25
C ALA A 715 -49.87 -49.82 19.42
N GLN A 716 -51.14 -50.20 19.35
CA GLN A 716 -52.26 -49.29 19.58
C GLN A 716 -52.64 -49.17 21.08
N GLN A 717 -52.18 -50.11 21.91
CA GLN A 717 -52.15 -50.00 23.39
C GLN A 717 -50.96 -49.19 23.89
N ASP A 718 -49.80 -49.40 23.26
CA ASP A 718 -48.72 -48.42 23.20
C ASP A 718 -49.30 -47.04 22.81
N SER A 719 -50.19 -46.98 21.80
CA SER A 719 -50.79 -45.71 21.42
C SER A 719 -51.67 -45.04 22.46
N LEU A 720 -52.14 -45.81 23.42
CA LEU A 720 -52.97 -45.30 24.49
C LEU A 720 -52.14 -44.84 25.68
N ALA A 721 -51.01 -45.53 25.93
CA ALA A 721 -50.05 -45.21 26.98
C ALA A 721 -49.27 -43.92 26.68
N TYR A 722 -49.00 -43.64 25.41
CA TYR A 722 -48.42 -42.37 25.00
C TYR A 722 -49.42 -41.21 25.12
N ALA A 723 -50.71 -41.43 24.79
CA ALA A 723 -51.75 -40.40 24.92
C ALA A 723 -51.91 -39.91 26.38
N GLU A 724 -51.53 -40.71 27.37
CA GLU A 724 -51.43 -40.31 28.78
C GLU A 724 -50.19 -39.43 29.09
N ALA A 725 -49.05 -39.72 28.45
CA ALA A 725 -47.84 -38.89 28.58
C ALA A 725 -48.05 -37.50 27.94
N GLU A 726 -48.74 -37.47 26.81
CA GLU A 726 -49.13 -36.26 26.09
C GLU A 726 -50.13 -35.41 26.89
N LEU A 727 -51.06 -36.03 27.62
CA LEU A 727 -51.98 -35.34 28.54
C LEU A 727 -51.26 -34.65 29.72
N GLN A 728 -50.12 -35.18 30.18
CA GLN A 728 -49.31 -34.53 31.21
C GLN A 728 -48.48 -33.37 30.66
N LEU A 729 -48.02 -33.51 29.41
CA LEU A 729 -47.37 -32.42 28.69
C LEU A 729 -48.34 -31.26 28.47
N SER A 730 -49.60 -31.52 28.07
CA SER A 730 -50.62 -30.49 27.85
C SER A 730 -51.06 -29.77 29.13
N ASN A 731 -50.88 -30.38 30.30
CA ASN A 731 -51.14 -29.77 31.61
C ASN A 731 -49.95 -28.96 32.17
N GLY A 732 -48.84 -28.84 31.41
CA GLY A 732 -47.66 -28.04 31.78
C GLY A 732 -46.68 -28.73 32.73
N ASN A 733 -46.86 -30.01 33.03
CA ASN A 733 -46.06 -30.73 34.03
C ASN A 733 -44.79 -31.36 33.43
N PHE A 734 -43.82 -30.53 33.04
CA PHE A 734 -42.67 -30.97 32.21
C PHE A 734 -41.81 -32.09 32.83
N ASN A 735 -41.57 -32.09 34.14
CA ASN A 735 -40.81 -33.17 34.78
C ASN A 735 -41.55 -34.52 34.73
N ASN A 736 -42.88 -34.52 34.90
CA ASN A 736 -43.70 -35.74 34.81
C ASN A 736 -43.86 -36.21 33.37
N ALA A 737 -43.97 -35.28 32.42
CA ALA A 737 -43.99 -35.60 30.99
C ALA A 737 -42.69 -36.30 30.56
N LEU A 738 -41.51 -35.76 30.93
CA LEU A 738 -40.22 -36.43 30.66
C LEU A 738 -40.19 -37.84 31.25
N GLN A 739 -40.61 -38.02 32.51
CA GLN A 739 -40.66 -39.33 33.15
C GLN A 739 -41.60 -40.32 32.43
N ARG A 740 -42.79 -39.87 31.98
CA ARG A 740 -43.74 -40.73 31.25
C ARG A 740 -43.27 -41.05 29.84
N TYR A 741 -42.60 -40.13 29.16
CA TYR A 741 -41.95 -40.39 27.88
C TYR A 741 -40.75 -41.34 28.03
N ASP A 742 -39.94 -41.22 29.08
CA ASP A 742 -38.86 -42.18 29.37
C ASP A 742 -39.42 -43.59 29.66
N ALA A 743 -40.51 -43.69 30.41
CA ALA A 743 -41.18 -44.96 30.68
C ALA A 743 -41.79 -45.57 29.41
N TYR A 744 -42.45 -44.76 28.60
CA TYR A 744 -42.96 -45.15 27.29
C TYR A 744 -41.84 -45.65 26.37
N LEU A 745 -40.71 -44.92 26.28
CA LEU A 745 -39.53 -45.29 25.50
C LEU A 745 -38.76 -46.48 26.08
N SER A 746 -38.85 -46.75 27.37
CA SER A 746 -38.23 -47.94 27.97
C SER A 746 -39.07 -49.20 27.71
N LYS A 747 -40.40 -49.08 27.75
CA LYS A 747 -41.34 -50.20 27.53
C LYS A 747 -41.57 -50.50 26.04
N TYR A 748 -41.62 -49.45 25.23
CA TYR A 748 -41.72 -49.51 23.78
C TYR A 748 -40.57 -48.67 23.16
N PRO A 749 -39.30 -49.12 23.26
CA PRO A 749 -38.12 -48.40 22.70
C PRO A 749 -38.14 -48.25 21.18
N GLU A 750 -38.79 -49.22 20.55
CA GLU A 750 -39.16 -49.20 19.14
C GLU A 750 -40.68 -49.05 18.98
N GLY A 751 -41.34 -48.49 20.00
CA GLY A 751 -42.78 -48.25 20.07
C GLY A 751 -43.28 -47.26 19.04
N ARG A 752 -44.60 -47.30 18.81
CA ARG A 752 -45.25 -46.53 17.74
C ARG A 752 -44.99 -45.03 17.84
N TYR A 753 -44.98 -44.51 19.06
CA TYR A 753 -44.73 -43.14 19.42
C TYR A 753 -43.34 -42.91 20.00
N ALA A 754 -42.37 -43.80 19.75
CA ALA A 754 -41.00 -43.59 20.21
C ALA A 754 -40.36 -42.38 19.54
N VAL A 755 -40.72 -42.12 18.29
CA VAL A 755 -40.33 -40.89 17.58
C VAL A 755 -40.95 -39.66 18.26
N GLU A 756 -42.24 -39.71 18.55
CA GLU A 756 -42.97 -38.62 19.18
C GLU A 756 -42.46 -38.33 20.60
N ALA A 757 -42.24 -39.38 21.38
CA ALA A 757 -41.71 -39.27 22.73
C ALA A 757 -40.28 -38.70 22.71
N ASN A 758 -39.43 -39.13 21.77
CA ASN A 758 -38.09 -38.53 21.60
C ASN A 758 -38.17 -37.07 21.12
N TYR A 759 -39.10 -36.75 20.22
CA TYR A 759 -39.31 -35.39 19.74
C TYR A 759 -39.78 -34.46 20.86
N TYR A 760 -40.84 -34.80 21.59
CA TYR A 760 -41.34 -33.96 22.67
C TYR A 760 -40.36 -33.89 23.85
N LYS A 761 -39.56 -34.94 24.11
CA LYS A 761 -38.41 -34.84 25.02
C LYS A 761 -37.38 -33.83 24.52
N ALA A 762 -37.02 -33.89 23.23
CA ALA A 762 -36.09 -32.94 22.62
C ALA A 762 -36.61 -31.50 22.69
N GLU A 763 -37.91 -31.26 22.45
CA GLU A 763 -38.56 -29.95 22.60
C GLU A 763 -38.48 -29.43 24.06
N ILE A 764 -38.66 -30.33 25.05
CA ILE A 764 -38.50 -29.96 26.47
C ILE A 764 -37.03 -29.59 26.77
N TYR A 765 -36.05 -30.35 26.29
CA TYR A 765 -34.63 -30.02 26.47
C TYR A 765 -34.22 -28.75 25.73
N MET A 766 -34.77 -28.55 24.53
CA MET A 766 -34.61 -27.33 23.73
C MET A 766 -35.10 -26.11 24.51
N SER A 767 -36.26 -26.20 25.17
CA SER A 767 -36.79 -25.12 26.03
C SER A 767 -35.89 -24.80 27.23
N ARG A 768 -35.10 -25.77 27.69
CA ARG A 768 -34.15 -25.66 28.81
C ARG A 768 -32.73 -25.28 28.37
N LYS A 769 -32.49 -25.14 27.06
CA LYS A 769 -31.18 -24.87 26.46
C LYS A 769 -30.14 -25.98 26.68
N ASP A 770 -30.60 -27.22 26.82
CA ASP A 770 -29.73 -28.40 26.88
C ASP A 770 -29.54 -28.98 25.47
N TRP A 771 -28.58 -28.41 24.74
CA TRP A 771 -28.38 -28.67 23.32
C TRP A 771 -27.94 -30.08 23.01
N THR A 772 -27.17 -30.71 23.90
CA THR A 772 -26.65 -32.07 23.69
C THR A 772 -27.79 -33.09 23.75
N ASN A 773 -28.66 -33.00 24.77
CA ASN A 773 -29.80 -33.91 24.90
C ASN A 773 -30.91 -33.60 23.87
N ALA A 774 -31.11 -32.32 23.53
CA ALA A 774 -32.02 -31.94 22.46
C ALA A 774 -31.55 -32.50 21.10
N ALA A 775 -30.28 -32.31 20.75
CA ALA A 775 -29.70 -32.85 19.51
C ALA A 775 -29.82 -34.38 19.47
N ALA A 776 -29.47 -35.08 20.55
CA ALA A 776 -29.61 -36.54 20.62
C ALA A 776 -31.07 -37.02 20.41
N GLY A 777 -32.05 -36.32 21.01
CA GLY A 777 -33.47 -36.63 20.81
C GLY A 777 -33.94 -36.37 19.39
N TYR A 778 -33.60 -35.22 18.81
CA TYR A 778 -33.91 -34.92 17.41
C TYR A 778 -33.16 -35.83 16.43
N GLU A 779 -31.93 -36.24 16.73
CA GLU A 779 -31.17 -37.19 15.93
C GLU A 779 -31.76 -38.59 15.98
N ALA A 780 -32.27 -39.04 17.14
CA ALA A 780 -32.99 -40.31 17.23
C ALA A 780 -34.26 -40.29 16.36
N VAL A 781 -34.96 -39.15 16.33
CA VAL A 781 -36.08 -38.92 15.42
C VAL A 781 -35.60 -38.86 13.97
N ALA A 782 -34.50 -38.16 13.67
CA ALA A 782 -33.94 -38.00 12.33
C ALA A 782 -33.39 -39.31 11.76
N ALA A 783 -32.82 -40.18 12.61
CA ALA A 783 -32.34 -41.51 12.23
C ALA A 783 -33.48 -42.37 11.68
N ARG A 784 -34.71 -42.13 12.14
CA ARG A 784 -35.94 -42.80 11.70
C ARG A 784 -36.73 -41.98 10.68
N VAL A 785 -36.10 -41.03 9.96
CA VAL A 785 -36.71 -40.32 8.83
C VAL A 785 -36.95 -41.31 7.68
N PRO A 786 -38.12 -41.25 7.02
CA PRO A 786 -39.15 -40.20 7.13
C PRO A 786 -40.13 -40.41 8.29
N ASN A 787 -40.43 -39.35 9.05
CA ASN A 787 -41.51 -39.34 10.04
C ASN A 787 -42.10 -37.92 10.20
N LYS A 788 -43.24 -37.76 10.89
CA LYS A 788 -43.99 -36.48 10.99
C LYS A 788 -43.20 -35.36 11.67
N PHE A 789 -42.25 -35.74 12.51
CA PHE A 789 -41.30 -34.83 13.12
C PHE A 789 -39.96 -34.86 12.41
N GLY A 790 -39.80 -35.66 11.36
CA GLY A 790 -38.53 -36.00 10.75
C GLY A 790 -37.92 -34.81 10.03
N GLU A 791 -38.70 -34.07 9.24
CA GLU A 791 -38.19 -32.86 8.57
C GLU A 791 -37.85 -31.78 9.60
N LYS A 792 -38.73 -31.56 10.59
CA LYS A 792 -38.47 -30.62 11.70
C LYS A 792 -37.25 -31.04 12.52
N SER A 793 -37.10 -32.33 12.81
CA SER A 793 -36.01 -32.87 13.62
C SER A 793 -34.71 -32.94 12.85
N LEU A 794 -34.73 -33.24 11.56
CA LEU A 794 -33.58 -33.11 10.68
C LEU A 794 -33.11 -31.67 10.64
N LEU A 795 -34.03 -30.72 10.48
CA LEU A 795 -33.72 -29.30 10.50
C LEU A 795 -33.14 -28.88 11.85
N GLN A 796 -33.79 -29.22 12.96
CA GLN A 796 -33.31 -28.84 14.29
C GLN A 796 -32.00 -29.55 14.66
N ALA A 797 -31.87 -30.84 14.39
CA ALA A 797 -30.63 -31.59 14.61
C ALA A 797 -29.50 -31.05 13.74
N ALA A 798 -29.74 -30.77 12.46
CA ALA A 798 -28.73 -30.21 11.56
C ALA A 798 -28.28 -28.81 12.00
N ARG A 799 -29.22 -27.97 12.45
CA ARG A 799 -28.96 -26.64 13.03
C ARG A 799 -28.16 -26.73 14.32
N LEU A 800 -28.60 -27.55 15.29
CA LEU A 800 -27.89 -27.75 16.56
C LEU A 800 -26.47 -28.28 16.32
N ASN A 801 -26.30 -29.23 15.38
CA ASN A 801 -24.99 -29.74 15.02
C ASN A 801 -24.12 -28.68 14.33
N PHE A 802 -24.69 -27.79 13.52
CA PHE A 802 -23.93 -26.73 12.86
C PHE A 802 -23.56 -25.57 13.80
N PHE A 803 -24.54 -25.01 14.50
CA PHE A 803 -24.44 -23.75 15.24
C PHE A 803 -23.95 -23.96 16.68
N ASP A 804 -24.51 -24.94 17.39
CA ASP A 804 -24.27 -25.11 18.83
C ASP A 804 -23.15 -26.11 19.13
N LEU A 805 -23.17 -27.27 18.46
CA LEU A 805 -22.23 -28.37 18.70
C LEU A 805 -21.02 -28.37 17.76
N LYS A 806 -21.09 -27.62 16.65
CA LYS A 806 -20.03 -27.51 15.61
C LYS A 806 -19.56 -28.85 15.02
N ASN A 807 -20.46 -29.83 14.96
CA ASN A 807 -20.23 -31.11 14.30
C ASN A 807 -20.66 -31.02 12.81
N TYR A 808 -19.75 -30.51 11.98
CA TYR A 808 -20.05 -30.21 10.58
C TYR A 808 -20.28 -31.44 9.71
N ASP A 809 -19.61 -32.58 9.98
CA ASP A 809 -19.87 -33.83 9.25
C ASP A 809 -21.29 -34.33 9.51
N LYS A 810 -21.72 -34.32 10.78
CA LYS A 810 -23.09 -34.71 11.12
C LYS A 810 -24.11 -33.73 10.57
N SER A 811 -23.81 -32.43 10.62
CA SER A 811 -24.67 -31.41 10.01
C SER A 811 -24.81 -31.60 8.51
N ALA A 812 -23.72 -31.87 7.79
CA ALA A 812 -23.76 -32.15 6.34
C ALA A 812 -24.59 -33.40 6.03
N GLU A 813 -24.43 -34.49 6.80
CA GLU A 813 -25.26 -35.69 6.67
C GLU A 813 -26.74 -35.37 6.85
N LEU A 814 -27.09 -34.66 7.94
CA LEU A 814 -28.48 -34.34 8.28
C LEU A 814 -29.09 -33.34 7.29
N TYR A 815 -28.35 -32.33 6.82
CA TYR A 815 -28.83 -31.39 5.80
C TYR A 815 -28.94 -32.05 4.42
N SER A 816 -28.07 -32.99 4.07
CA SER A 816 -28.23 -33.78 2.84
C SER A 816 -29.52 -34.60 2.89
N ARG A 817 -29.74 -35.29 4.02
CA ARG A 817 -30.98 -36.03 4.25
C ARG A 817 -32.20 -35.12 4.30
N LEU A 818 -32.08 -33.92 4.88
CA LEU A 818 -33.14 -32.91 4.86
C LEU A 818 -33.44 -32.43 3.45
N LYS A 819 -32.43 -32.22 2.60
CA LYS A 819 -32.63 -31.79 1.21
C LYS A 819 -33.35 -32.84 0.39
N GLU A 820 -33.03 -34.11 0.64
CA GLU A 820 -33.72 -35.24 0.02
C GLU A 820 -35.15 -35.39 0.56
N PHE A 821 -35.39 -35.03 1.82
CA PHE A 821 -36.67 -35.24 2.52
C PHE A 821 -37.56 -33.99 2.64
N SER A 822 -37.06 -32.81 2.26
CA SER A 822 -37.73 -31.54 2.47
C SER A 822 -39.02 -31.48 1.65
N THR A 823 -40.11 -31.09 2.30
CA THR A 823 -41.45 -31.10 1.69
C THR A 823 -41.93 -29.72 1.28
N THR A 824 -41.25 -28.67 1.73
CA THR A 824 -41.47 -27.29 1.29
C THR A 824 -40.25 -26.77 0.54
N GLU A 825 -40.49 -25.90 -0.44
CA GLU A 825 -39.40 -25.24 -1.19
C GLU A 825 -38.53 -24.40 -0.23
N GLU A 826 -39.11 -23.85 0.85
CA GLU A 826 -38.39 -23.13 1.89
C GLU A 826 -37.42 -24.04 2.66
N ASN A 827 -37.86 -25.22 3.09
CA ASN A 827 -37.00 -26.17 3.80
C ASN A 827 -35.99 -26.84 2.86
N LYS A 828 -36.36 -27.06 1.59
CA LYS A 828 -35.42 -27.56 0.57
C LYS A 828 -34.30 -26.56 0.36
N LEU A 829 -34.65 -25.28 0.22
CA LEU A 829 -33.70 -24.20 0.08
C LEU A 829 -32.81 -24.06 1.33
N GLU A 830 -33.39 -24.12 2.54
CA GLU A 830 -32.65 -24.13 3.80
C GLU A 830 -31.71 -25.33 3.92
N ALA A 831 -32.13 -26.50 3.47
CA ALA A 831 -31.31 -27.70 3.47
C ALA A 831 -30.14 -27.59 2.49
N MET A 832 -30.38 -27.07 1.28
CA MET A 832 -29.34 -26.80 0.30
C MET A 832 -28.30 -25.81 0.84
N ARG A 833 -28.75 -24.76 1.53
CA ARG A 833 -27.90 -23.78 2.21
C ARG A 833 -27.07 -24.41 3.33
N GLY A 834 -27.73 -25.11 4.24
CA GLY A 834 -27.10 -25.77 5.38
C GLY A 834 -26.09 -26.83 4.96
N LEU A 835 -26.44 -27.62 3.94
CA LEU A 835 -25.55 -28.61 3.33
C LEU A 835 -24.33 -27.93 2.71
N LEU A 836 -24.55 -26.89 1.90
CA LEU A 836 -23.45 -26.19 1.24
C LEU A 836 -22.50 -25.52 2.25
N ARG A 837 -23.05 -24.92 3.31
CA ARG A 837 -22.28 -24.35 4.43
C ARG A 837 -21.46 -25.41 5.15
N SER A 838 -22.07 -26.56 5.44
CA SER A 838 -21.38 -27.67 6.10
C SER A 838 -20.27 -28.24 5.23
N GLN A 839 -20.54 -28.47 3.94
CA GLN A 839 -19.53 -28.93 2.98
C GLN A 839 -18.40 -27.93 2.79
N TYR A 840 -18.70 -26.64 2.84
CA TYR A 840 -17.70 -25.59 2.78
C TYR A 840 -16.77 -25.62 4.00
N GLN A 841 -17.30 -25.77 5.22
CA GLN A 841 -16.48 -25.94 6.44
C GLN A 841 -15.61 -27.21 6.40
N LEU A 842 -16.06 -28.24 5.68
CA LEU A 842 -15.35 -29.51 5.51
C LEU A 842 -14.39 -29.53 4.31
N ASN A 843 -14.32 -28.46 3.53
CA ASN A 843 -13.56 -28.38 2.27
C ASN A 843 -13.92 -29.46 1.22
N LYS A 844 -15.18 -29.95 1.19
CA LYS A 844 -15.66 -31.01 0.27
C LYS A 844 -16.16 -30.43 -1.06
N TRP A 845 -15.29 -29.78 -1.83
CA TRP A 845 -15.67 -28.97 -3.00
C TRP A 845 -16.32 -29.75 -4.15
N ALA A 846 -15.74 -30.90 -4.50
CA ALA A 846 -16.26 -31.74 -5.60
C ALA A 846 -17.66 -32.26 -5.27
N ASP A 847 -17.85 -32.81 -4.06
CA ASP A 847 -19.14 -33.32 -3.57
C ASP A 847 -20.20 -32.22 -3.45
N ALA A 848 -19.78 -30.99 -3.17
CA ALA A 848 -20.67 -29.85 -3.03
C ALA A 848 -21.10 -29.23 -4.37
N THR A 849 -20.40 -29.52 -5.47
CA THR A 849 -20.64 -28.90 -6.79
C THR A 849 -22.07 -29.09 -7.31
N PRO A 850 -22.67 -30.29 -7.27
CA PRO A 850 -24.07 -30.46 -7.69
C PRO A 850 -25.04 -29.62 -6.87
N ASN A 851 -24.86 -29.59 -5.54
CA ASN A 851 -25.68 -28.80 -4.63
C ASN A 851 -25.52 -27.29 -4.85
N ALA A 852 -24.29 -26.83 -5.11
CA ALA A 852 -23.99 -25.43 -5.41
C ALA A 852 -24.68 -24.95 -6.70
N LYS A 853 -24.62 -25.75 -7.78
CA LYS A 853 -25.30 -25.42 -9.05
C LYS A 853 -26.82 -25.37 -8.87
N GLU A 854 -27.38 -26.39 -8.22
CA GLU A 854 -28.82 -26.43 -7.96
C GLU A 854 -29.26 -25.23 -7.10
N LEU A 855 -28.47 -24.85 -6.09
CA LEU A 855 -28.78 -23.68 -5.24
C LEU A 855 -28.67 -22.36 -6.02
N MET A 856 -27.73 -22.26 -6.95
CA MET A 856 -27.55 -21.06 -7.77
C MET A 856 -28.74 -20.81 -8.70
N ASP A 857 -29.36 -21.88 -9.19
CA ASP A 857 -30.53 -21.85 -10.08
C ASP A 857 -31.87 -21.89 -9.32
N ALA A 858 -31.84 -22.13 -8.00
CA ALA A 858 -33.04 -22.25 -7.18
C ALA A 858 -33.84 -20.94 -7.07
N LYS A 859 -35.16 -21.04 -7.20
CA LYS A 859 -36.08 -19.92 -7.03
C LYS A 859 -36.11 -19.50 -5.56
N GLY A 860 -35.70 -18.26 -5.28
CA GLY A 860 -35.56 -17.76 -3.90
C GLY A 860 -34.14 -17.80 -3.35
N ALA A 861 -33.16 -18.25 -4.14
CA ALA A 861 -31.75 -18.13 -3.80
C ALA A 861 -31.35 -16.65 -3.66
N GLY A 862 -30.90 -16.30 -2.47
CA GLY A 862 -30.46 -14.96 -2.11
C GLY A 862 -29.07 -14.64 -2.64
N VAL A 863 -28.62 -13.41 -2.38
CA VAL A 863 -27.28 -12.93 -2.73
C VAL A 863 -26.20 -13.79 -2.06
N ASP A 864 -26.36 -14.10 -0.76
CA ASP A 864 -25.41 -14.92 0.01
C ASP A 864 -25.34 -16.38 -0.48
N ASP A 865 -26.47 -16.92 -0.95
CA ASP A 865 -26.52 -18.28 -1.52
C ASP A 865 -25.68 -18.37 -2.78
N LYS A 866 -25.81 -17.36 -3.65
CA LYS A 866 -25.05 -17.25 -4.89
C LYS A 866 -23.57 -16.99 -4.62
N LEU A 867 -23.25 -16.19 -3.60
CA LEU A 867 -21.86 -15.98 -3.16
C LEU A 867 -21.22 -17.32 -2.77
N LEU A 868 -21.83 -18.05 -1.83
CA LEU A 868 -21.30 -19.32 -1.34
C LEU A 868 -21.25 -20.39 -2.43
N ALA A 869 -22.27 -20.48 -3.28
CA ALA A 869 -22.29 -21.40 -4.42
C ALA A 869 -21.13 -21.11 -5.39
N ASN A 870 -20.92 -19.84 -5.77
CA ASN A 870 -19.80 -19.46 -6.63
C ASN A 870 -18.44 -19.76 -5.97
N MET A 871 -18.30 -19.59 -4.65
CA MET A 871 -17.07 -19.94 -3.93
C MET A 871 -16.76 -21.43 -4.03
N VAL A 872 -17.75 -22.29 -3.76
CA VAL A 872 -17.59 -23.75 -3.88
C VAL A 872 -17.27 -24.17 -5.30
N LEU A 873 -17.97 -23.62 -6.29
CA LEU A 873 -17.74 -23.92 -7.71
C LEU A 873 -16.35 -23.46 -8.17
N ALA A 874 -15.91 -22.30 -7.69
CA ALA A 874 -14.58 -21.79 -7.99
C ALA A 874 -13.49 -22.68 -7.39
N ARG A 875 -13.62 -23.10 -6.12
CA ARG A 875 -12.69 -24.04 -5.46
C ARG A 875 -12.66 -25.40 -6.16
N ALA A 876 -13.82 -25.95 -6.51
CA ALA A 876 -13.89 -27.21 -7.24
C ALA A 876 -13.20 -27.13 -8.63
N ALA A 877 -13.44 -26.05 -9.38
CA ALA A 877 -12.78 -25.82 -10.66
C ALA A 877 -11.27 -25.58 -10.51
N GLN A 878 -10.85 -24.88 -9.44
CA GLN A 878 -9.45 -24.65 -9.10
C GLN A 878 -8.71 -25.96 -8.85
N ASP A 879 -9.29 -26.85 -8.03
CA ASP A 879 -8.71 -28.17 -7.72
C ASP A 879 -8.67 -29.10 -8.93
N ALA A 880 -9.63 -28.95 -9.85
CA ALA A 880 -9.65 -29.64 -11.15
C ALA A 880 -8.67 -29.05 -12.19
N GLY A 881 -7.90 -28.00 -11.85
CA GLY A 881 -6.98 -27.32 -12.77
C GLY A 881 -7.65 -26.48 -13.85
N GLN A 882 -8.95 -26.24 -13.77
CA GLN A 882 -9.73 -25.47 -14.73
C GLN A 882 -9.70 -23.97 -14.38
N TYR A 883 -8.51 -23.37 -14.42
CA TYR A 883 -8.26 -22.04 -13.87
C TYR A 883 -9.11 -20.91 -14.50
N ASP A 884 -9.38 -20.93 -15.81
CA ASP A 884 -10.24 -19.90 -16.43
C ASP A 884 -11.69 -19.98 -15.92
N LEU A 885 -12.20 -21.21 -15.73
CA LEU A 885 -13.52 -21.44 -15.15
C LEU A 885 -13.55 -21.03 -13.68
N ALA A 886 -12.53 -21.40 -12.90
CA ALA A 886 -12.38 -20.98 -11.50
C ALA A 886 -12.38 -19.45 -11.37
N ILE A 887 -11.62 -18.74 -12.21
CA ILE A 887 -11.58 -17.28 -12.25
C ILE A 887 -12.97 -16.70 -12.54
N SER A 888 -13.76 -17.32 -13.43
CA SER A 888 -15.11 -16.84 -13.74
C SER A 888 -16.04 -16.89 -12.53
N TYR A 889 -16.02 -18.00 -11.78
CA TYR A 889 -16.80 -18.17 -10.56
C TYR A 889 -16.28 -17.29 -9.42
N PHE A 890 -14.96 -17.18 -9.23
CA PHE A 890 -14.40 -16.25 -8.24
C PHE A 890 -14.74 -14.79 -8.56
N LYS A 891 -14.78 -14.38 -9.85
CA LYS A 891 -15.23 -13.02 -10.22
C LYS A 891 -16.68 -12.78 -9.84
N ALA A 892 -17.56 -13.76 -10.04
CA ALA A 892 -18.94 -13.69 -9.61
C ALA A 892 -19.04 -13.55 -8.08
N ALA A 893 -18.32 -14.37 -7.32
CA ALA A 893 -18.26 -14.28 -5.86
C ALA A 893 -17.68 -12.93 -5.36
N ALA A 894 -16.56 -12.47 -5.94
CA ALA A 894 -15.89 -11.23 -5.58
C ALA A 894 -16.73 -9.96 -5.87
N GLY A 895 -17.67 -10.05 -6.82
CA GLY A 895 -18.60 -8.97 -7.16
C GLY A 895 -19.87 -8.93 -6.31
N THR A 896 -20.12 -9.97 -5.50
CA THR A 896 -21.40 -10.17 -4.80
C THR A 896 -21.44 -9.50 -3.41
N SER A 897 -20.32 -9.41 -2.71
CA SER A 897 -20.25 -8.75 -1.39
C SER A 897 -18.89 -8.06 -1.17
N LYS A 898 -18.74 -7.40 -0.01
CA LYS A 898 -17.43 -6.96 0.52
C LYS A 898 -16.98 -7.78 1.73
N GLY A 899 -17.61 -8.93 1.97
CA GLY A 899 -17.33 -9.86 3.07
C GLY A 899 -16.02 -10.64 2.88
N GLU A 900 -15.68 -11.47 3.88
CA GLU A 900 -14.48 -12.31 3.87
C GLU A 900 -14.40 -13.23 2.64
N MET A 901 -15.51 -13.87 2.26
CA MET A 901 -15.56 -14.74 1.07
C MET A 901 -15.22 -13.99 -0.23
N SER A 902 -15.52 -12.70 -0.32
CA SER A 902 -15.14 -11.90 -1.49
C SER A 902 -13.66 -11.55 -1.48
N ALA A 903 -13.03 -11.41 -0.30
CA ALA A 903 -11.58 -11.27 -0.17
C ALA A 903 -10.87 -12.57 -0.60
N GLU A 904 -11.37 -13.72 -0.13
CA GLU A 904 -10.92 -15.04 -0.56
C GLU A 904 -11.06 -15.21 -2.07
N ALA A 905 -12.20 -14.83 -2.65
CA ALA A 905 -12.45 -14.94 -4.08
C ALA A 905 -11.43 -14.14 -4.91
N ARG A 906 -11.14 -12.91 -4.51
CA ARG A 906 -10.12 -12.07 -5.17
C ARG A 906 -8.74 -12.68 -5.09
N TYR A 907 -8.38 -13.25 -3.93
CA TYR A 907 -7.14 -14.00 -3.78
C TYR A 907 -7.13 -15.24 -4.70
N GLY A 908 -8.24 -15.99 -4.78
CA GLY A 908 -8.40 -17.13 -5.67
C GLY A 908 -8.18 -16.77 -7.15
N ILE A 909 -8.65 -15.60 -7.60
CA ILE A 909 -8.36 -15.07 -8.95
C ILE A 909 -6.85 -14.89 -9.15
N ALA A 910 -6.19 -14.19 -8.21
CA ALA A 910 -4.76 -13.92 -8.29
C ALA A 910 -3.95 -15.23 -8.32
N TRP A 911 -4.31 -16.19 -7.47
CA TRP A 911 -3.66 -17.50 -7.40
C TRP A 911 -3.84 -18.30 -8.69
N CYS A 912 -5.04 -18.34 -9.27
CA CYS A 912 -5.29 -19.02 -10.54
C CYS A 912 -4.47 -18.39 -11.69
N LEU A 913 -4.38 -17.07 -11.76
CA LEU A 913 -3.55 -16.36 -12.75
C LEU A 913 -2.06 -16.68 -12.57
N PHE A 914 -1.59 -16.80 -11.33
CA PHE A 914 -0.23 -17.22 -11.02
C PHE A 914 0.05 -18.65 -11.53
N GLN A 915 -0.85 -19.60 -11.28
CA GLN A 915 -0.71 -20.97 -11.78
C GLN A 915 -0.70 -21.04 -13.32
N GLN A 916 -1.43 -20.15 -13.99
CA GLN A 916 -1.40 -20.01 -15.45
C GLN A 916 -0.12 -19.34 -15.99
N GLY A 917 0.80 -18.88 -15.13
CA GLY A 917 2.01 -18.14 -15.53
C GLY A 917 1.73 -16.68 -15.94
N LYS A 918 0.52 -16.16 -15.74
CA LYS A 918 0.13 -14.77 -16.08
C LYS A 918 0.54 -13.81 -14.98
N PHE A 919 1.84 -13.73 -14.70
CA PHE A 919 2.39 -13.06 -13.50
C PHE A 919 1.98 -11.59 -13.34
N LYS A 920 1.94 -10.80 -14.42
CA LYS A 920 1.52 -9.38 -14.35
C LYS A 920 0.05 -9.22 -13.97
N GLU A 921 -0.81 -10.11 -14.46
CA GLU A 921 -2.24 -10.10 -14.12
C GLU A 921 -2.46 -10.61 -12.70
N ALA A 922 -1.71 -11.65 -12.30
CA ALA A 922 -1.72 -12.19 -10.95
C ALA A 922 -1.30 -11.13 -9.91
N GLU A 923 -0.23 -10.38 -10.19
CA GLU A 923 0.25 -9.28 -9.34
C GLU A 923 -0.83 -8.21 -9.16
N LYS A 924 -1.42 -7.75 -10.27
CA LYS A 924 -2.51 -6.78 -10.23
C LYS A 924 -3.70 -7.30 -9.40
N SER A 925 -4.08 -8.56 -9.58
CA SER A 925 -5.17 -9.18 -8.82
C SER A 925 -4.85 -9.36 -7.34
N ALA A 926 -3.60 -9.67 -6.97
CA ALA A 926 -3.18 -9.76 -5.58
C ALA A 926 -3.27 -8.39 -4.89
N PHE A 927 -2.82 -7.32 -5.56
CA PHE A 927 -2.99 -5.95 -5.05
C PHE A 927 -4.45 -5.52 -4.95
N GLU A 928 -5.37 -6.07 -5.76
CA GLU A 928 -6.80 -5.78 -5.57
C GLU A 928 -7.33 -6.29 -4.22
N VAL A 929 -6.80 -7.40 -3.68
CA VAL A 929 -7.18 -7.89 -2.35
C VAL A 929 -6.75 -6.87 -1.30
N VAL A 930 -5.49 -6.44 -1.35
CA VAL A 930 -4.91 -5.45 -0.43
C VAL A 930 -5.70 -4.13 -0.47
N ASN A 931 -6.10 -3.70 -1.67
CA ASN A 931 -6.74 -2.40 -1.87
C ASN A 931 -8.26 -2.39 -1.61
N LYS A 932 -8.95 -3.52 -1.77
CA LYS A 932 -10.42 -3.60 -1.65
C LYS A 932 -10.92 -4.36 -0.43
N ASN A 933 -10.06 -5.16 0.19
CA ASN A 933 -10.38 -6.07 1.28
C ASN A 933 -9.32 -6.02 2.40
N GLY A 934 -8.75 -4.83 2.63
CA GLY A 934 -7.65 -4.62 3.58
C GLY A 934 -7.93 -5.08 5.02
N SER A 935 -9.20 -5.10 5.47
CA SER A 935 -9.58 -5.55 6.82
C SER A 935 -9.46 -7.07 7.03
N TYR A 936 -9.36 -7.87 5.97
CA TYR A 936 -9.35 -9.34 6.05
C TYR A 936 -7.91 -9.88 6.03
N GLU A 937 -7.26 -9.76 7.18
CA GLU A 937 -5.83 -10.05 7.39
C GLU A 937 -5.37 -11.35 6.71
N LEU A 938 -6.05 -12.47 6.94
CA LEU A 938 -5.72 -13.77 6.34
C LEU A 938 -5.51 -13.69 4.82
N TRP A 939 -6.45 -13.06 4.11
CA TRP A 939 -6.43 -12.99 2.64
C TRP A 939 -5.45 -11.92 2.14
N VAL A 940 -5.27 -10.84 2.89
CA VAL A 940 -4.24 -9.82 2.60
C VAL A 940 -2.84 -10.44 2.74
N THR A 941 -2.56 -11.13 3.84
CA THR A 941 -1.25 -11.75 4.07
C THR A 941 -0.98 -12.88 3.08
N ARG A 942 -1.98 -13.72 2.74
CA ARG A 942 -1.86 -14.70 1.66
C ARG A 942 -1.56 -14.04 0.30
N SER A 943 -2.12 -12.87 0.03
CA SER A 943 -1.84 -12.12 -1.19
C SER A 943 -0.40 -11.60 -1.24
N TYR A 944 0.15 -11.16 -0.11
CA TYR A 944 1.58 -10.80 -0.02
C TYR A 944 2.49 -12.01 -0.23
N LEU A 945 2.19 -13.18 0.36
CA LEU A 945 2.93 -14.41 0.06
C LEU A 945 2.93 -14.73 -1.45
N LEU A 946 1.76 -14.60 -2.09
CA LEU A 946 1.63 -14.82 -3.53
C LEU A 946 2.42 -13.79 -4.36
N LEU A 947 2.48 -12.53 -3.94
CA LEU A 947 3.34 -11.50 -4.56
C LEU A 947 4.82 -11.90 -4.47
N GLY A 948 5.27 -12.39 -3.31
CA GLY A 948 6.62 -12.94 -3.17
C GLY A 948 6.88 -14.11 -4.15
N ASP A 949 5.90 -15.01 -4.30
CA ASP A 949 5.98 -16.13 -5.25
C ASP A 949 6.04 -15.66 -6.71
N ILE A 950 5.28 -14.61 -7.05
CA ILE A 950 5.31 -13.97 -8.37
C ILE A 950 6.71 -13.40 -8.64
N TYR A 951 7.27 -12.62 -7.72
CA TYR A 951 8.61 -12.04 -7.86
C TYR A 951 9.69 -13.12 -7.97
N MET A 952 9.57 -14.19 -7.19
CA MET A 952 10.46 -15.35 -7.26
C MET A 952 10.43 -16.01 -8.65
N LYS A 953 9.23 -16.22 -9.22
CA LYS A 953 9.07 -16.77 -10.58
C LYS A 953 9.54 -15.84 -11.69
N GLN A 954 9.48 -14.53 -11.48
CA GLN A 954 10.00 -13.51 -12.40
C GLN A 954 11.52 -13.33 -12.29
N GLY A 955 12.17 -13.96 -11.30
CA GLY A 955 13.60 -13.83 -11.04
C GLY A 955 13.99 -12.57 -10.25
N ASP A 956 13.01 -11.84 -9.72
CA ASP A 956 13.22 -10.67 -8.86
C ASP A 956 13.39 -11.13 -7.40
N LEU A 957 14.55 -11.73 -7.14
CA LEU A 957 14.85 -12.35 -5.85
C LEU A 957 14.87 -11.34 -4.69
N PHE A 958 15.26 -10.09 -4.97
CA PHE A 958 15.30 -9.03 -3.98
C PHE A 958 13.90 -8.68 -3.48
N ASN A 959 12.96 -8.41 -4.39
CA ASN A 959 11.59 -8.09 -3.99
C ASN A 959 10.88 -9.30 -3.38
N ALA A 960 11.11 -10.51 -3.90
CA ALA A 960 10.60 -11.74 -3.29
C ALA A 960 11.04 -11.89 -1.82
N LYS A 961 12.34 -11.69 -1.53
CA LYS A 961 12.91 -11.73 -0.19
C LYS A 961 12.29 -10.69 0.73
N ALA A 962 12.21 -9.44 0.27
CA ALA A 962 11.62 -8.36 1.04
C ALA A 962 10.16 -8.64 1.39
N THR A 963 9.38 -9.16 0.44
CA THR A 963 7.97 -9.50 0.66
C THR A 963 7.80 -10.64 1.66
N TYR A 964 8.54 -11.75 1.53
CA TYR A 964 8.45 -12.85 2.50
C TYR A 964 8.90 -12.44 3.90
N GLN A 965 9.96 -11.63 3.99
CA GLN A 965 10.43 -11.13 5.28
C GLN A 965 9.41 -10.20 5.94
N SER A 966 8.79 -9.30 5.16
CA SER A 966 7.70 -8.46 5.66
C SER A 966 6.53 -9.29 6.19
N VAL A 967 6.12 -10.35 5.50
CA VAL A 967 5.06 -11.25 5.98
C VAL A 967 5.46 -11.94 7.29
N LEU A 968 6.69 -12.44 7.38
CA LEU A 968 7.22 -13.10 8.58
C LEU A 968 7.22 -12.17 9.81
N GLU A 969 7.62 -10.92 9.61
CA GLU A 969 7.73 -9.92 10.67
C GLU A 969 6.36 -9.39 11.12
N ASN A 970 5.41 -9.22 10.18
CA ASN A 970 4.19 -8.44 10.42
C ASN A 970 2.88 -9.26 10.54
N SER A 971 2.83 -10.52 10.09
CA SER A 971 1.61 -11.32 10.24
C SER A 971 1.40 -11.72 11.70
N ASP A 972 0.16 -11.95 12.16
CA ASP A 972 -0.09 -12.63 13.45
C ASP A 972 -0.45 -14.12 13.27
N ILE A 973 -0.47 -14.61 12.03
CA ILE A 973 -0.94 -15.95 11.67
C ILE A 973 0.24 -16.91 11.60
N ALA A 974 0.36 -17.80 12.60
CA ALA A 974 1.50 -18.71 12.77
C ALA A 974 1.79 -19.56 11.52
N GLU A 975 0.77 -20.15 10.89
CA GLU A 975 0.92 -20.97 9.68
C GLU A 975 1.53 -20.17 8.51
N ILE A 976 1.13 -18.91 8.37
CA ILE A 976 1.64 -18.01 7.32
C ILE A 976 3.09 -17.60 7.62
N LYS A 977 3.46 -17.40 8.89
CA LYS A 977 4.86 -17.14 9.27
C LYS A 977 5.76 -18.31 8.92
N GLU A 978 5.35 -19.53 9.24
CA GLU A 978 6.12 -20.73 8.91
C GLU A 978 6.33 -20.88 7.40
N GLU A 979 5.27 -20.64 6.61
CA GLU A 979 5.36 -20.63 5.15
C GLU A 979 6.28 -19.53 4.63
N ALA A 980 6.16 -18.30 5.15
CA ALA A 980 7.00 -17.16 4.79
C ALA A 980 8.49 -17.44 5.09
N GLN A 981 8.78 -18.02 6.27
CA GLN A 981 10.14 -18.38 6.66
C GLN A 981 10.73 -19.45 5.73
N ARG A 982 9.96 -20.46 5.35
CA ARG A 982 10.38 -21.49 4.38
C ARG A 982 10.71 -20.85 3.03
N LYS A 983 9.81 -20.02 2.49
CA LYS A 983 10.01 -19.33 1.21
C LYS A 983 11.18 -18.34 1.25
N LEU A 984 11.39 -17.64 2.37
CA LEU A 984 12.54 -16.76 2.59
C LEU A 984 13.88 -17.53 2.53
N ASN A 985 13.92 -18.75 3.08
CA ASN A 985 15.09 -19.63 3.00
C ASN A 985 15.34 -20.12 1.55
N GLU A 986 14.27 -20.47 0.83
CA GLU A 986 14.34 -20.85 -0.59
C GLU A 986 14.90 -19.72 -1.46
N VAL A 987 14.37 -18.50 -1.30
CA VAL A 987 14.83 -17.29 -2.02
C VAL A 987 16.30 -17.01 -1.72
N SER A 988 16.71 -17.11 -0.45
CA SER A 988 18.08 -16.83 -0.02
C SER A 988 19.07 -17.86 -0.57
N THR A 989 18.61 -19.10 -0.79
CA THR A 989 19.41 -20.16 -1.42
C THR A 989 19.56 -19.91 -2.91
N ALA A 990 18.47 -19.55 -3.59
CA ALA A 990 18.51 -19.17 -5.02
C ALA A 990 19.41 -17.95 -5.27
N GLU A 991 19.38 -16.96 -4.38
CA GLU A 991 20.23 -15.76 -4.42
C GLU A 991 21.73 -16.14 -4.37
N LYS A 992 22.10 -17.06 -3.47
CA LYS A 992 23.47 -17.59 -3.35
C LYS A 992 23.90 -18.39 -4.58
N GLN A 993 23.01 -19.20 -5.16
CA GLN A 993 23.30 -19.95 -6.37
C GLN A 993 23.52 -19.01 -7.57
N GLN A 994 22.68 -17.99 -7.72
CA GLN A 994 22.81 -16.98 -8.78
C GLN A 994 24.13 -16.20 -8.67
N ALA A 995 24.56 -15.88 -7.45
CA ALA A 995 25.85 -15.25 -7.17
C ALA A 995 27.04 -16.19 -7.46
N GLY A 996 26.89 -17.50 -7.22
CA GLY A 996 27.92 -18.52 -7.47
C GLY A 996 28.15 -18.84 -8.95
N THR A 997 27.15 -18.68 -9.82
CA THR A 997 27.30 -18.85 -11.29
C THR A 997 27.89 -17.65 -12.03
N LYS A 998 28.05 -16.50 -11.35
CA LYS A 998 28.64 -15.28 -11.94
C LYS A 998 30.12 -15.08 -11.60
N ASN A 999 30.70 -15.98 -10.80
CA ASN A 999 32.15 -16.10 -10.55
C ASN A 999 32.68 -17.32 -11.31
#